data_AF-A0A182HA33-F1
#
_entry.id   AF-A0A182HA33-F1
#
_cell.length_a   1.000
_cell.length_b   1.000
_cell.length_c   1.000
_cell.angle_alpha   90.00
_cell.angle_beta   90.00
_cell.angle_gamma   90.00
#
_symmetry.space_group_name_H-M   'P 1'
#
loop_
_entity.id
_entity.type
_entity.pdbx_description
1 polymer ?
#
loop_
_entity_poly.entity_id
_entity_poly.type
_entity_poly.pdbx_seq_one_letter_code
_entity_poly.pdbx_strand_id
1 'polypeptide(L)'
;MVTEDCVRKLGLVRRNGKVVVTGIGQQAAGTTRGVVTLHLAPRFNDNVVITTSAYVLGKLTSTLPSQRFNIGNMKLLENVKEMADPTFNKPGPIDVILGADVFLALLEGGQVKDESGQTVAQSTVFGWIAAGRYDEAEVTQGNHAIVSLHTEMDLNRTLQQFWEYEEIFKPPPFTPSETKVIEHFDSTTQRDATGRFIVKLPFDDSKPALGESLSAATKRLMSMERRFASNPEFHQEYVNFMREYLELNHMELVPADQLEKQTSEHYYLPHHAVIKADSSTTKLRVVFDASCGTSTGVSLNDRLLAGPNINTDLLSVLLRFRSYKVAFSADIAKMYRQVVVSEDDRDFQRVVWRENTDLPIQHYRLSTVTYGTKTAPYLAIRAMRESAKDYTSTHPAAVERIVHDFYVDDLLSGANNEEEAACIKQEISDILSKSGFELRKWASSCPNLVHDDSPASVPVKLSDEADAVKALGIHWYPNDDQFGFKVNLPINAINTKRQMISDASKLFDPFGWLAPVIVKIKILYQYLWLYDVNWDDPLPTAIESEWVEIKQQLRQLETIRIPRFVTHNRGKLQLHGFSDSSEQAYAAVVYSRCIDDEGNITVVLVAAKSRVAPIKQVSLPRLELNGALLLTELMKKVSEALPNLEIEHFAWTDSTIVLQWLSSHPRSWKTYVANRTSAILEFLPRDRWRHVNSESNPADCASRGISPSELVHHRLWFHGPEWLSADESEWPSNAVQPVLSDELPEARNMKIMHTTETSTTPLRDNYLVEQQLLERRSRFNLIVRSLACVNRFVHNIKSRTEQRHTGQLVPSEIHQAKLQLLRAAQHEVFAPEIKILRSGKLLSSKNVLAALHPFLDSTGTIRVGGRLENSDQPYDRKHPVILPKSHRVTQLLVLELHLQNLHAGPTLLTAVINQQFWIVGCQTVVRDVVRGCTRCVRLKGKTATQLMGNLPPARVLATRAFAYVGIDYAGPLKIKAGCVRGVKVSKGYIVVYVCLSTRAVHLEAASDMSTNTFISTLKRFVSRRGYPNEIRSDNGTNFIGADRVLREFVDQIQSHTKDAERYLSNLGIKWVFNPPSAPHMGGIWEAAVKSVKCHLVAEFGTEATTFEDLTTILCQIEACLNSRPLCPLSSNPDSCEALTPGHFLVGQPLNLIPEPDVRHIPRNRLDQWQDMQHRSVQIWSRWKDEYLASLQPRTKWRSVHPNISVGQLVLVKNDNAPPTQWELARVQEVHPDASGIVRTVTLRRGTTVYQRPIHKLCVLPVN
;
A
#
# COMPACT_ATOMS: atom_id res chain seq x y z
N MET A 1 15.80 36.86 8.94
CA MET A 1 15.84 36.63 10.40
C MET A 1 16.83 37.60 11.04
N VAL A 2 16.67 37.94 12.32
CA VAL A 2 17.52 38.91 13.04
C VAL A 2 17.77 38.46 14.49
N THR A 3 18.95 38.77 15.04
CA THR A 3 19.30 38.50 16.44
C THR A 3 18.56 39.43 17.40
N GLU A 4 18.25 38.95 18.61
CA GLU A 4 17.63 39.77 19.65
C GLU A 4 18.50 40.96 20.07
N ASP A 5 19.82 40.76 20.11
CA ASP A 5 20.77 41.82 20.45
C ASP A 5 20.76 42.95 19.41
N CYS A 6 20.69 42.62 18.11
CA CYS A 6 20.58 43.61 17.04
C CYS A 6 19.27 44.40 17.13
N VAL A 7 18.14 43.72 17.38
CA VAL A 7 16.83 44.37 17.57
C VAL A 7 16.86 45.35 18.74
N ARG A 8 17.53 44.98 19.85
CA ARG A 8 17.68 45.85 21.02
C ARG A 8 18.56 47.06 20.72
N LYS A 9 19.70 46.86 20.06
CA LYS A 9 20.64 47.93 19.67
C LYS A 9 20.00 48.96 18.73
N LEU A 10 19.18 48.50 17.79
CA LEU A 10 18.51 49.34 16.80
C LEU A 10 17.17 49.92 17.27
N GLY A 11 16.69 49.58 18.48
CA GLY A 11 15.44 50.09 19.04
C GLY A 11 14.18 49.71 18.23
N LEU A 12 14.20 48.57 17.55
CA LEU A 12 13.14 48.21 16.59
C LEU A 12 11.85 47.74 17.31
N VAL A 13 10.71 48.22 16.81
CA VAL A 13 9.39 47.88 17.35
C VAL A 13 9.00 46.45 16.97
N ARG A 14 8.75 45.62 17.99
CA ARG A 14 8.37 44.21 17.84
C ARG A 14 6.87 44.07 17.57
N ARG A 15 6.50 43.22 16.62
CA ARG A 15 5.13 42.75 16.37
C ARG A 15 5.02 41.27 16.74
N ASN A 16 3.83 40.85 17.18
CA ASN A 16 3.57 39.45 17.51
C ASN A 16 3.63 38.59 16.25
N GLY A 17 4.48 37.56 16.28
CA GLY A 17 4.59 36.54 15.24
C GLY A 17 5.42 35.36 15.72
N LYS A 18 4.76 34.20 15.88
CA LYS A 18 5.39 32.93 16.27
C LYS A 18 5.46 32.03 15.05
N VAL A 19 6.67 31.66 14.67
CA VAL A 19 6.97 30.67 13.63
C VAL A 19 8.01 29.71 14.19
N VAL A 20 7.88 28.42 13.86
CA VAL A 20 8.86 27.39 14.21
C VAL A 20 9.88 27.33 13.08
N VAL A 21 11.15 27.52 13.40
CA VAL A 21 12.24 27.43 12.41
C VAL A 21 12.82 26.03 12.46
N THR A 22 12.86 25.36 11.31
CA THR A 22 13.47 24.03 11.15
C THR A 22 14.74 24.13 10.32
N GLY A 23 15.81 23.48 10.77
CA GLY A 23 17.10 23.44 10.11
C GLY A 23 17.23 22.28 9.12
N ILE A 24 18.39 22.21 8.45
CA ILE A 24 18.77 21.05 7.63
C ILE A 24 18.83 19.81 8.53
N GLY A 25 18.05 18.77 8.21
CA GLY A 25 17.83 17.61 9.08
C GLY A 25 16.50 17.64 9.86
N GLN A 26 15.60 18.60 9.57
CA GLN A 26 14.27 18.76 10.20
C GLN A 26 14.29 18.97 11.73
N GLN A 27 15.45 19.26 12.33
CA GLN A 27 15.53 19.65 13.74
C GLN A 27 14.96 21.07 13.94
N ALA A 28 14.17 21.26 14.99
CA ALA A 28 13.66 22.57 15.37
C ALA A 28 14.80 23.43 15.93
N ALA A 29 15.20 24.48 15.20
CA ALA A 29 16.27 25.40 15.57
C ALA A 29 15.83 26.49 16.57
N GLY A 30 14.59 26.42 17.07
CA GLY A 30 14.00 27.32 18.06
C GLY A 30 12.70 28.01 17.60
N THR A 31 11.97 28.58 18.56
CA THR A 31 10.76 29.40 18.31
C THR A 31 11.08 30.89 18.23
N THR A 32 10.50 31.59 17.24
CA THR A 32 10.72 33.03 17.05
C THR A 32 10.10 33.86 18.18
N ARG A 33 10.81 34.89 18.63
CA ARG A 33 10.41 35.79 19.73
C ARG A 33 9.58 37.00 19.27
N GLY A 34 9.31 37.11 17.97
CA GLY A 34 8.52 38.19 17.35
C GLY A 34 8.97 38.47 15.92
N VAL A 35 8.35 39.46 15.29
CA VAL A 35 8.68 39.97 13.95
C VAL A 35 8.99 41.45 14.02
N VAL A 36 10.04 41.90 13.32
CA VAL A 36 10.39 43.31 13.17
C VAL A 36 10.48 43.67 11.68
N THR A 37 10.30 44.94 11.35
CA THR A 37 10.56 45.47 10.01
C THR A 37 11.97 46.06 9.99
N LEU A 38 12.77 45.66 9.00
CA LEU A 38 14.13 46.14 8.76
C LEU A 38 14.15 47.01 7.51
N HIS A 39 14.87 48.13 7.59
CA HIS A 39 15.25 48.96 6.46
C HIS A 39 16.77 48.85 6.28
N LEU A 40 17.18 48.27 5.15
CA LEU A 40 18.57 47.96 4.85
C LEU A 40 19.06 48.90 3.75
N ALA A 41 20.20 49.55 3.96
CA ALA A 41 20.83 50.43 2.98
C ALA A 41 22.33 50.06 2.80
N PRO A 42 22.89 50.21 1.59
CA PRO A 42 24.33 50.09 1.36
C PRO A 42 25.11 51.10 2.18
N ARG A 43 26.27 50.68 2.70
CA ARG A 43 27.17 51.55 3.49
C ARG A 43 27.66 52.79 2.74
N PHE A 44 27.62 52.77 1.42
CA PHE A 44 28.15 53.79 0.53
C PHE A 44 27.06 54.55 -0.25
N ASN A 45 25.78 54.18 -0.09
CA ASN A 45 24.69 54.82 -0.83
C ASN A 45 23.35 54.74 -0.08
N ASP A 46 23.00 55.80 0.63
CA ASP A 46 21.75 55.89 1.41
C ASP A 46 20.47 56.03 0.56
N ASN A 47 20.58 56.25 -0.75
CA ASN A 47 19.41 56.38 -1.64
C ASN A 47 18.75 55.05 -1.99
N VAL A 48 19.38 53.92 -1.63
CA VAL A 48 18.84 52.58 -1.89
C VAL A 48 18.41 51.95 -0.58
N VAL A 49 17.10 51.85 -0.35
CA VAL A 49 16.54 51.27 0.87
C VAL A 49 15.70 50.04 0.55
N ILE A 50 16.07 48.92 1.13
CA ILE A 50 15.36 47.64 1.00
C ILE A 50 14.62 47.37 2.30
N THR A 51 13.30 47.23 2.20
CA THR A 51 12.45 46.97 3.37
C THR A 51 12.07 45.50 3.41
N THR A 52 12.33 44.82 4.52
CA THR A 52 11.96 43.41 4.72
C THR A 52 11.46 43.15 6.15
N SER A 53 10.71 42.07 6.35
CA SER A 53 10.28 41.62 7.67
C SER A 53 11.19 40.49 8.16
N ALA A 54 11.68 40.59 9.39
CA ALA A 54 12.60 39.62 9.98
C ALA A 54 12.04 39.05 11.29
N TYR A 55 12.08 37.73 11.40
CA TYR A 55 11.80 37.03 12.65
C TYR A 55 12.98 37.15 13.62
N VAL A 56 12.67 37.39 14.90
CA VAL A 56 13.65 37.58 15.98
C VAL A 56 14.01 36.25 16.63
N LEU A 57 15.31 35.95 16.73
CA LEU A 57 15.86 34.74 17.37
C LEU A 57 16.97 35.12 18.36
N GLY A 58 17.21 34.27 19.37
CA GLY A 58 18.25 34.51 20.38
C GLY A 58 19.67 34.45 19.81
N LYS A 59 19.92 33.54 18.87
CA LYS A 59 21.20 33.38 18.17
C LYS A 59 20.93 32.85 16.75
N LEU A 60 21.60 33.39 15.74
CA LEU A 60 21.41 32.98 14.34
C LEU A 60 22.49 31.98 13.87
N THR A 61 23.76 32.30 14.08
CA THR A 61 24.90 31.46 13.68
C THR A 61 26.00 31.47 14.75
N SER A 62 27.02 30.62 14.58
CA SER A 62 28.34 30.85 15.18
C SER A 62 29.02 32.07 14.54
N THR A 63 30.14 32.52 15.10
CA THR A 63 30.96 33.56 14.49
C THR A 63 31.47 33.10 13.12
N LEU A 64 31.28 33.93 12.11
CA LEU A 64 31.69 33.66 10.73
C LEU A 64 32.56 34.82 10.21
N PRO A 65 33.64 34.53 9.47
CA PRO A 65 34.29 33.21 9.36
C PRO A 65 34.75 32.68 10.73
N SER A 66 34.94 31.37 10.87
CA SER A 66 35.38 30.76 12.14
C SER A 66 36.83 31.13 12.52
N GLN A 67 37.64 31.49 11.52
CA GLN A 67 39.03 31.93 11.66
C GLN A 67 39.30 33.09 10.68
N ARG A 68 40.31 33.89 10.97
CA ARG A 68 40.74 34.97 10.08
C ARG A 68 41.56 34.38 8.92
N PHE A 69 41.29 34.80 7.69
CA PHE A 69 42.05 34.39 6.51
C PHE A 69 42.61 35.61 5.74
N ASN A 70 43.66 35.41 4.95
CA ASN A 70 44.32 36.50 4.23
C ASN A 70 43.59 36.84 2.93
N ILE A 71 43.34 38.12 2.66
CA ILE A 71 42.70 38.57 1.41
C ILE A 71 43.74 38.96 0.36
N GLY A 72 44.98 39.26 0.75
CA GLY A 72 46.01 39.81 -0.14
C GLY A 72 46.41 38.92 -1.33
N ASN A 73 46.13 37.62 -1.26
CA ASN A 73 46.43 36.65 -2.31
C ASN A 73 45.24 36.37 -3.25
N MET A 74 44.08 36.98 -3.01
CA MET A 74 42.88 36.77 -3.82
C MET A 74 42.90 37.66 -5.06
N LYS A 75 43.52 37.19 -6.15
CA LYS A 75 43.56 37.89 -7.46
C LYS A 75 42.17 38.34 -7.95
N LEU A 76 41.11 37.61 -7.60
CA LEU A 76 39.73 37.94 -7.99
C LEU A 76 39.21 39.27 -7.41
N LEU A 77 39.83 39.78 -6.33
CA LEU A 77 39.44 41.01 -5.65
C LEU A 77 40.22 42.24 -6.14
N GLU A 78 41.23 42.07 -6.99
CA GLU A 78 42.02 43.18 -7.53
C GLU A 78 41.17 44.15 -8.39
N ASN A 79 40.12 43.64 -9.03
CA ASN A 79 39.21 44.40 -9.89
C ASN A 79 37.89 44.81 -9.20
N VAL A 80 37.75 44.54 -7.89
CA VAL A 80 36.54 44.81 -7.12
C VAL A 80 36.72 46.10 -6.30
N LYS A 81 35.92 47.13 -6.58
CA LYS A 81 36.08 48.45 -5.96
C LYS A 81 35.52 48.56 -4.54
N GLU A 82 34.37 47.92 -4.24
CA GLU A 82 33.70 48.04 -2.94
C GLU A 82 33.02 46.72 -2.52
N MET A 83 33.47 46.13 -1.41
CA MET A 83 32.86 44.92 -0.81
C MET A 83 31.69 45.28 0.09
N ALA A 84 30.65 44.44 0.11
CA ALA A 84 29.49 44.63 0.99
C ALA A 84 29.84 44.55 2.48
N ASP A 85 30.77 43.66 2.83
CA ASP A 85 31.43 43.61 4.13
C ASP A 85 32.94 43.75 3.95
N PRO A 86 33.55 44.90 4.27
CA PRO A 86 35.00 45.10 4.20
C PRO A 86 35.80 44.23 5.19
N THR A 87 35.13 43.60 6.14
CA THR A 87 35.71 42.76 7.18
C THR A 87 35.30 41.29 7.07
N PHE A 88 34.80 40.85 5.91
CA PHE A 88 34.33 39.47 5.68
C PHE A 88 35.36 38.38 5.97
N ASN A 89 36.65 38.72 6.03
CA ASN A 89 37.73 37.80 6.36
C ASN A 89 38.07 37.73 7.86
N LYS A 90 37.38 38.49 8.72
CA LYS A 90 37.60 38.52 10.17
C LYS A 90 36.41 37.88 10.89
N PRO A 91 36.62 36.98 11.87
CA PRO A 91 35.53 36.39 12.63
C PRO A 91 34.62 37.43 13.30
N GLY A 92 33.32 37.38 13.00
CA GLY A 92 32.32 38.27 13.57
C GLY A 92 30.97 37.59 13.78
N PRO A 93 30.10 38.12 14.67
CA PRO A 93 28.73 37.64 14.81
C PRO A 93 27.87 38.05 13.60
N ILE A 94 26.97 37.16 13.16
CA ILE A 94 25.98 37.48 12.13
C ILE A 94 24.67 37.90 12.81
N ASP A 95 24.31 39.16 12.64
CA ASP A 95 23.12 39.75 13.27
C ASP A 95 21.85 39.64 12.43
N VAL A 96 21.99 39.53 11.09
CA VAL A 96 20.87 39.48 10.15
C VAL A 96 21.14 38.42 9.08
N ILE A 97 20.15 37.56 8.82
CA ILE A 97 20.15 36.63 7.69
C ILE A 97 19.01 37.04 6.75
N LEU A 98 19.32 37.26 5.48
CA LEU A 98 18.33 37.61 4.45
C LEU A 98 17.81 36.33 3.79
N GLY A 99 16.49 36.26 3.61
CA GLY A 99 15.83 35.13 2.97
C GLY A 99 15.95 35.15 1.44
N ALA A 100 15.57 34.05 0.80
CA ALA A 100 15.59 33.91 -0.66
C ALA A 100 14.64 34.90 -1.37
N ASP A 101 13.60 35.34 -0.67
CA ASP A 101 12.63 36.37 -1.09
C ASP A 101 13.29 37.74 -1.33
N VAL A 102 14.36 38.05 -0.59
CA VAL A 102 15.14 39.28 -0.76
C VAL A 102 16.38 39.02 -1.61
N PHE A 103 17.04 37.86 -1.44
CA PHE A 103 18.34 37.55 -2.05
C PHE A 103 18.38 37.77 -3.57
N LEU A 104 17.39 37.26 -4.32
CA LEU A 104 17.37 37.42 -5.78
C LEU A 104 17.20 38.88 -6.23
N ALA A 105 16.54 39.72 -5.42
CA ALA A 105 16.39 41.14 -5.68
C ALA A 105 17.66 41.96 -5.36
N LEU A 106 18.63 41.37 -4.64
CA LEU A 106 19.91 42.00 -4.32
C LEU A 106 20.96 41.79 -5.41
N LEU A 107 20.81 40.77 -6.26
CA LEU A 107 21.82 40.42 -7.25
C LEU A 107 21.83 41.41 -8.42
N GLU A 108 23.03 41.88 -8.77
CA GLU A 108 23.27 42.70 -9.96
C GLU A 108 23.99 41.89 -11.05
N GLY A 109 24.12 42.43 -12.26
CA GLY A 109 24.69 41.71 -13.41
C GLY A 109 26.21 41.45 -13.37
N GLY A 110 26.94 41.97 -12.36
CA GLY A 110 28.39 41.84 -12.28
C GLY A 110 28.84 40.52 -11.62
N GLN A 111 29.64 39.72 -12.31
CA GLN A 111 30.23 38.50 -11.75
C GLN A 111 31.69 38.38 -12.19
N VAL A 112 32.60 38.13 -11.23
CA VAL A 112 34.02 37.89 -11.45
C VAL A 112 34.36 36.52 -10.88
N LYS A 113 35.01 35.66 -11.67
CA LYS A 113 35.40 34.31 -11.24
C LYS A 113 36.91 34.21 -11.21
N ASP A 114 37.44 33.40 -10.31
CA ASP A 114 38.84 33.01 -10.31
C ASP A 114 39.15 32.04 -11.48
N GLU A 115 40.43 31.82 -11.78
CA GLU A 115 40.89 30.94 -12.87
C GLU A 115 40.39 29.49 -12.73
N SER A 116 40.11 29.05 -11.49
CA SER A 116 39.60 27.71 -11.19
C SER A 116 38.06 27.60 -11.27
N GLY A 117 37.36 28.74 -11.34
CA GLY A 117 35.90 28.82 -11.26
C GLY A 117 35.30 28.44 -9.90
N GLN A 118 36.13 28.15 -8.89
CA GLN A 118 35.70 27.72 -7.56
C GLN A 118 35.41 28.87 -6.60
N THR A 119 35.93 30.07 -6.89
CA THR A 119 35.62 31.29 -6.14
C THR A 119 35.07 32.36 -7.05
N VAL A 120 33.95 32.95 -6.63
CA VAL A 120 33.18 33.92 -7.39
C VAL A 120 32.93 35.15 -6.53
N ALA A 121 33.24 36.32 -7.07
CA ALA A 121 32.72 37.59 -6.59
C ALA A 121 31.48 37.97 -7.39
N GLN A 122 30.42 38.35 -6.67
CA GLN A 122 29.12 38.69 -7.23
C GLN A 122 28.75 40.11 -6.80
N SER A 123 28.38 40.95 -7.76
CA SER A 123 27.88 42.30 -7.50
C SER A 123 26.48 42.21 -6.92
N THR A 124 26.24 42.97 -5.87
CA THR A 124 24.93 43.14 -5.25
C THR A 124 24.67 44.61 -4.95
N VAL A 125 23.41 44.94 -4.69
CA VAL A 125 22.99 46.29 -4.27
C VAL A 125 23.78 46.81 -3.06
N PHE A 126 24.25 45.93 -2.16
CA PHE A 126 25.02 46.30 -0.97
C PHE A 126 26.54 46.37 -1.19
N GLY A 127 27.02 46.11 -2.41
CA GLY A 127 28.45 45.96 -2.75
C GLY A 127 28.77 44.53 -3.19
N TRP A 128 30.02 44.25 -3.51
CA TRP A 128 30.45 42.93 -3.95
C TRP A 128 30.51 41.93 -2.79
N ILE A 129 30.02 40.71 -3.02
CA ILE A 129 30.12 39.58 -2.09
C ILE A 129 31.01 38.50 -2.70
N ALA A 130 31.74 37.76 -1.87
CA ALA A 130 32.56 36.63 -2.29
C ALA A 130 31.93 35.30 -1.84
N ALA A 131 31.91 34.30 -2.72
CA ALA A 131 31.40 32.97 -2.44
C ALA A 131 32.26 31.92 -3.16
N GLY A 132 32.63 30.84 -2.48
CA GLY A 132 33.44 29.78 -3.07
C GLY A 132 34.42 29.14 -2.10
N ARG A 133 35.28 28.28 -2.64
CA ARG A 133 36.28 27.54 -1.87
C ARG A 133 37.60 28.30 -1.85
N TYR A 134 38.08 28.64 -0.65
CA TYR A 134 39.39 29.26 -0.43
C TYR A 134 40.36 28.24 0.18
N ASP A 135 41.30 27.74 -0.63
CA ASP A 135 42.37 26.84 -0.19
C ASP A 135 43.62 27.67 0.13
N GLU A 136 43.86 27.95 1.42
CA GLU A 136 45.12 28.57 1.86
C GLU A 136 46.16 27.46 2.07
N ALA A 137 47.23 27.47 1.27
CA ALA A 137 48.22 26.38 1.21
C ALA A 137 49.08 26.22 2.48
N GLU A 138 48.88 27.04 3.53
CA GLU A 138 49.72 27.06 4.73
C GLU A 138 48.91 27.28 6.03
N VAL A 139 47.90 26.45 6.30
CA VAL A 139 47.32 26.36 7.66
C VAL A 139 47.61 24.97 8.25
N THR A 140 48.80 24.85 8.82
CA THR A 140 49.14 23.91 9.87
C THR A 140 48.25 24.14 11.10
N GLN A 141 47.64 23.07 11.61
CA GLN A 141 47.06 22.96 12.97
C GLN A 141 46.18 24.14 13.43
N GLY A 142 44.87 24.02 13.22
CA GLY A 142 43.91 24.84 13.97
C GLY A 142 42.49 24.52 13.57
N ASN A 143 41.74 23.85 14.45
CA ASN A 143 40.31 23.58 14.40
C ASN A 143 39.64 24.00 13.08
N HIS A 144 39.83 23.20 12.03
CA HIS A 144 38.72 23.01 11.13
C HIS A 144 37.58 22.61 12.04
N ALA A 145 36.49 23.36 12.04
CA ALA A 145 35.22 22.79 12.41
C ALA A 145 35.00 21.67 11.38
N ILE A 146 35.61 20.51 11.66
CA ILE A 146 35.00 19.23 11.41
C ILE A 146 33.65 19.43 12.06
N VAL A 147 32.64 19.75 11.25
CA VAL A 147 31.32 19.22 11.53
C VAL A 147 31.61 17.74 11.63
N SER A 148 31.80 17.28 12.87
CA SER A 148 31.68 15.89 13.16
C SER A 148 30.30 15.59 12.64
N LEU A 149 30.23 14.92 11.50
CA LEU A 149 29.13 14.02 11.24
C LEU A 149 29.26 12.96 12.34
N HIS A 150 28.83 13.32 13.54
CA HIS A 150 27.97 12.42 14.24
C HIS A 150 26.77 12.27 13.31
N THR A 151 26.82 11.23 12.48
CA THR A 151 25.66 10.37 12.41
C THR A 151 25.38 9.96 13.85
N GLU A 152 24.69 10.80 14.61
CA GLU A 152 23.74 10.24 15.55
C GLU A 152 22.83 9.41 14.67
N MET A 153 22.97 8.08 14.77
CA MET A 153 21.83 7.23 14.46
C MET A 153 20.66 7.91 15.14
N ASP A 154 19.60 8.25 14.41
CA ASP A 154 18.40 8.83 14.99
C ASP A 154 18.08 8.00 16.24
N LEU A 155 18.35 8.57 17.42
CA LEU A 155 18.36 7.79 18.65
C LEU A 155 16.95 7.26 18.89
N ASN A 156 15.93 7.98 18.39
CA ASN A 156 14.55 7.53 18.36
C ASN A 156 14.36 6.33 17.43
N ARG A 157 14.98 6.32 16.24
CA ARG A 157 14.95 5.16 15.33
C ARG A 157 15.68 3.95 15.91
N THR A 158 16.82 4.17 16.57
CA THR A 158 17.58 3.11 17.25
C THR A 158 16.78 2.53 18.41
N LEU A 159 16.08 3.40 19.15
CA LEU A 159 15.21 2.99 20.23
C LEU A 159 13.94 2.30 19.73
N GLN A 160 13.35 2.79 18.64
CA GLN A 160 12.24 2.13 17.97
C GLN A 160 12.68 0.72 17.55
N GLN A 161 13.86 0.58 16.94
CA GLN A 161 14.44 -0.72 16.63
C GLN A 161 14.66 -1.57 17.88
N PHE A 162 15.20 -1.01 18.97
CA PHE A 162 15.41 -1.71 20.24
C PHE A 162 14.09 -2.29 20.79
N TRP A 163 12.97 -1.56 20.71
CA TRP A 163 11.67 -2.07 21.12
C TRP A 163 11.01 -2.98 20.08
N GLU A 164 11.25 -2.76 18.79
CA GLU A 164 10.86 -3.70 17.71
C GLU A 164 11.57 -5.05 17.87
N TYR A 165 12.84 -5.07 18.32
CA TYR A 165 13.59 -6.29 18.66
C TYR A 165 13.01 -7.04 19.87
N GLU A 166 12.27 -6.36 20.75
CA GLU A 166 11.53 -7.02 21.84
C GLU A 166 10.20 -7.64 21.38
N GLU A 167 9.74 -7.39 20.15
CA GLU A 167 8.50 -7.96 19.63
C GLU A 167 8.66 -9.44 19.23
N ILE A 168 7.60 -10.22 19.48
CA ILE A 168 7.50 -11.63 19.10
C ILE A 168 7.11 -11.69 17.61
N PHE A 169 8.04 -11.36 16.71
CA PHE A 169 7.78 -11.34 15.28
C PHE A 169 7.79 -12.73 14.63
N LYS A 170 6.92 -12.91 13.64
CA LYS A 170 7.17 -13.85 12.54
C LYS A 170 7.97 -13.13 11.45
N PRO A 171 9.09 -13.68 10.96
CA PRO A 171 9.83 -13.05 9.88
C PRO A 171 8.94 -12.97 8.62
N PRO A 172 8.91 -11.82 7.93
CA PRO A 172 8.21 -11.72 6.66
C PRO A 172 8.84 -12.66 5.61
N PRO A 173 8.11 -13.00 4.53
CA PRO A 173 8.69 -13.72 3.41
C PRO A 173 9.91 -12.97 2.85
N PHE A 174 10.92 -13.71 2.39
CA PHE A 174 12.15 -13.13 1.84
C PHE A 174 11.85 -12.16 0.70
N THR A 175 12.56 -11.03 0.73
CA THR A 175 12.52 -10.02 -0.32
C THR A 175 13.22 -10.54 -1.59
N PRO A 176 12.90 -9.99 -2.78
CA PRO A 176 13.58 -10.38 -4.02
C PRO A 176 15.10 -10.21 -3.98
N SER A 177 15.62 -9.22 -3.25
CA SER A 177 17.06 -9.03 -3.02
C SER A 177 17.67 -10.16 -2.19
N GLU A 178 16.97 -10.61 -1.15
CA GLU A 178 17.44 -11.71 -0.30
C GLU A 178 17.43 -13.05 -1.07
N THR A 179 16.41 -13.28 -1.90
CA THR A 179 16.36 -14.47 -2.78
C THR A 179 17.53 -14.49 -3.76
N LYS A 180 17.89 -13.34 -4.37
CA LYS A 180 19.07 -13.24 -5.24
C LYS A 180 20.37 -13.58 -4.52
N VAL A 181 20.51 -13.19 -3.25
CA VAL A 181 21.71 -13.50 -2.46
C VAL A 181 21.79 -15.01 -2.16
N ILE A 182 20.65 -15.67 -1.90
CA ILE A 182 20.59 -17.13 -1.74
C ILE A 182 21.02 -17.83 -3.04
N GLU A 183 20.41 -17.46 -4.18
CA GLU A 183 20.75 -18.04 -5.49
C GLU A 183 22.22 -17.77 -5.87
N HIS A 184 22.75 -16.58 -5.54
CA HIS A 184 24.15 -16.24 -5.75
C HIS A 184 25.07 -17.13 -4.92
N PHE A 185 24.77 -17.33 -3.63
CA PHE A 185 25.56 -18.23 -2.77
C PHE A 185 25.54 -19.66 -3.31
N ASP A 186 24.37 -20.19 -3.63
CA ASP A 186 24.20 -21.58 -4.07
C ASP A 186 24.87 -21.84 -5.45
N SER A 187 24.98 -20.83 -6.32
CA SER A 187 25.60 -20.97 -7.65
C SER A 187 27.11 -20.68 -7.69
N THR A 188 27.65 -19.92 -6.74
CA THR A 188 29.04 -19.43 -6.80
C THR A 188 29.97 -19.97 -5.73
N THR A 189 29.43 -20.55 -4.65
CA THR A 189 30.24 -21.01 -3.51
C THR A 189 30.90 -22.35 -3.81
N GLN A 190 32.17 -22.49 -3.43
CA GLN A 190 32.97 -23.71 -3.59
C GLN A 190 33.72 -24.04 -2.30
N ARG A 191 34.32 -25.24 -2.19
CA ARG A 191 35.24 -25.59 -1.10
C ARG A 191 36.66 -25.72 -1.62
N ASP A 192 37.63 -25.25 -0.84
CA ASP A 192 39.05 -25.44 -1.14
C ASP A 192 39.57 -26.83 -0.72
N ALA A 193 40.84 -27.13 -0.99
CA ALA A 193 41.46 -28.41 -0.64
C ALA A 193 41.55 -28.67 0.87
N THR A 194 41.45 -27.62 1.69
CA THR A 194 41.44 -27.71 3.17
C THR A 194 40.03 -27.88 3.72
N GLY A 195 39.00 -27.81 2.87
CA GLY A 195 37.58 -27.90 3.22
C GLY A 195 36.92 -26.56 3.55
N ARG A 196 37.65 -25.43 3.51
CA ARG A 196 37.09 -24.10 3.77
C ARG A 196 36.25 -23.62 2.59
N PHE A 197 35.22 -22.83 2.88
CA PHE A 197 34.35 -22.28 1.84
C PHE A 197 34.96 -21.05 1.18
N ILE A 198 34.92 -21.01 -0.15
CA ILE A 198 35.24 -19.86 -1.00
C ILE A 198 33.91 -19.26 -1.49
N VAL A 199 33.64 -18.00 -1.13
CA VAL A 199 32.42 -17.27 -1.49
C VAL A 199 32.72 -16.08 -2.39
N LYS A 200 31.75 -15.70 -3.23
CA LYS A 200 31.75 -14.44 -3.99
C LYS A 200 30.90 -13.38 -3.28
N LEU A 201 31.25 -12.11 -3.48
CA LEU A 201 30.52 -10.98 -2.90
C LEU A 201 29.27 -10.67 -3.75
N PRO A 202 28.05 -10.68 -3.17
CA PRO A 202 26.84 -10.42 -3.94
C PRO A 202 26.62 -8.91 -4.13
N PHE A 203 26.94 -8.42 -5.31
CA PHE A 203 26.70 -7.03 -5.73
C PHE A 203 25.29 -6.83 -6.31
N ASP A 204 24.77 -5.61 -6.24
CA ASP A 204 23.50 -5.20 -6.84
C ASP A 204 23.53 -5.17 -8.37
N ASP A 205 24.69 -4.80 -8.93
CA ASP A 205 25.06 -4.77 -10.36
C ASP A 205 26.31 -5.63 -10.64
N SER A 206 26.62 -5.93 -11.90
CA SER A 206 27.67 -6.90 -12.28
C SER A 206 29.09 -6.56 -11.80
N LYS A 207 29.45 -5.26 -11.68
CA LYS A 207 30.65 -4.74 -10.97
C LYS A 207 30.43 -3.27 -10.61
N PRO A 208 30.62 -2.85 -9.34
CA PRO A 208 30.33 -1.48 -8.94
C PRO A 208 31.46 -0.50 -9.28
N ALA A 209 31.14 0.57 -10.01
CA ALA A 209 32.06 1.69 -10.20
C ALA A 209 32.09 2.58 -8.93
N LEU A 210 32.85 2.13 -7.91
CA LEU A 210 32.93 2.80 -6.61
C LEU A 210 33.74 4.11 -6.69
N GLY A 211 34.83 4.18 -7.47
CA GLY A 211 35.69 5.36 -7.55
C GLY A 211 36.83 5.33 -6.52
N GLU A 212 37.59 6.43 -6.42
CA GLU A 212 38.80 6.52 -5.57
C GLU A 212 38.46 6.50 -4.06
N SER A 213 39.15 5.63 -3.29
CA SER A 213 39.00 5.51 -1.82
C SER A 213 40.32 5.39 -1.03
N LEU A 214 41.46 5.29 -1.73
CA LEU A 214 42.80 5.19 -1.12
C LEU A 214 43.14 6.44 -0.28
N SER A 215 42.79 7.63 -0.77
CA SER A 215 43.05 8.89 -0.07
C SER A 215 42.38 8.93 1.32
N ALA A 216 41.16 8.39 1.44
CA ALA A 216 40.43 8.30 2.70
C ALA A 216 41.05 7.27 3.65
N ALA A 217 41.40 6.09 3.14
CA ALA A 217 42.04 5.03 3.93
C ALA A 217 43.41 5.47 4.48
N THR A 218 44.23 6.12 3.65
CA THR A 218 45.54 6.66 4.06
C THR A 218 45.42 7.75 5.13
N LYS A 219 44.46 8.68 4.98
CA LYS A 219 44.18 9.69 6.01
C LYS A 219 43.77 9.07 7.35
N ARG A 220 42.99 7.97 7.32
CA ARG A 220 42.59 7.26 8.55
C ARG A 220 43.78 6.57 9.21
N LEU A 221 44.66 5.93 8.44
CA LEU A 221 45.90 5.34 8.96
C LEU A 221 46.78 6.40 9.62
N MET A 222 47.02 7.54 8.97
CA MET A 222 47.80 8.66 9.54
C MET A 222 47.15 9.24 10.82
N SER A 223 45.82 9.19 10.93
CA SER A 223 45.13 9.55 12.17
C SER A 223 45.36 8.54 13.29
N MET A 224 45.42 7.25 12.96
CA MET A 224 45.74 6.18 13.92
C MET A 224 47.20 6.28 14.39
N GLU A 225 48.14 6.60 13.50
CA GLU A 225 49.55 6.81 13.86
C GLU A 225 49.73 7.93 14.88
N ARG A 226 48.96 9.02 14.77
CA ARG A 226 48.94 10.07 15.80
C ARG A 226 48.46 9.57 17.17
N ARG A 227 47.52 8.62 17.18
CA ARG A 227 47.04 7.98 18.42
C ARG A 227 48.06 6.97 18.96
N PHE A 228 48.75 6.24 18.09
CA PHE A 228 49.84 5.33 18.47
C PHE A 228 50.98 6.06 19.19
N ALA A 229 51.34 7.25 18.73
CA ALA A 229 52.33 8.09 19.40
C ALA A 229 51.95 8.44 20.85
N SER A 230 50.66 8.54 21.17
CA SER A 230 50.16 8.85 22.52
C SER A 230 49.95 7.62 23.42
N ASN A 231 49.90 6.41 22.86
CA ASN A 231 49.66 5.18 23.60
C ASN A 231 50.42 3.99 22.96
N PRO A 232 51.66 3.72 23.41
CA PRO A 232 52.50 2.64 22.86
C PRO A 232 51.94 1.23 23.05
N GLU A 233 51.27 0.96 24.17
CA GLU A 233 50.66 -0.36 24.44
C GLU A 233 49.54 -0.65 23.44
N PHE A 234 48.69 0.34 23.16
CA PHE A 234 47.64 0.26 22.14
C PHE A 234 48.20 0.07 20.72
N HIS A 235 49.35 0.68 20.41
CA HIS A 235 50.05 0.47 19.15
C HIS A 235 50.56 -0.97 19.02
N GLN A 236 51.18 -1.53 20.06
CA GLN A 236 51.68 -2.89 20.04
C GLN A 236 50.55 -3.93 19.88
N GLU A 237 49.43 -3.78 20.60
CA GLU A 237 48.27 -4.65 20.43
C GLU A 237 47.68 -4.57 19.01
N TYR A 238 47.67 -3.38 18.41
CA TYR A 238 47.23 -3.18 17.03
C TYR A 238 48.16 -3.85 16.00
N VAL A 239 49.48 -3.70 16.16
CA VAL A 239 50.48 -4.35 15.29
C VAL A 239 50.36 -5.86 15.41
N ASN A 240 50.23 -6.40 16.63
CA ASN A 240 50.05 -7.83 16.86
C ASN A 240 48.80 -8.35 16.14
N PHE A 241 47.69 -7.61 16.16
CA PHE A 241 46.47 -7.98 15.43
C PHE A 241 46.69 -8.04 13.91
N MET A 242 47.34 -7.03 13.33
CA MET A 242 47.58 -6.98 11.88
C MET A 242 48.58 -8.06 11.43
N ARG A 243 49.61 -8.33 12.25
CA ARG A 243 50.56 -9.42 11.99
C ARG A 243 49.89 -10.79 12.04
N GLU A 244 48.98 -11.01 12.99
CA GLU A 244 48.19 -12.24 13.07
C GLU A 244 47.33 -12.48 11.81
N TYR A 245 46.86 -11.41 11.16
CA TYR A 245 46.16 -11.52 9.86
C TYR A 245 47.07 -11.97 8.73
N LEU A 246 48.32 -11.50 8.70
CA LEU A 246 49.32 -11.91 7.72
C LEU A 246 49.79 -13.34 7.95
N GLU A 247 50.15 -13.70 9.19
CA GLU A 247 50.66 -15.04 9.54
C GLU A 247 49.63 -16.14 9.24
N LEU A 248 48.33 -15.83 9.39
CA LEU A 248 47.24 -16.76 9.09
C LEU A 248 46.77 -16.71 7.64
N ASN A 249 47.48 -15.98 6.75
CA ASN A 249 47.12 -15.78 5.34
C ASN A 249 45.70 -15.22 5.12
N HIS A 250 45.16 -14.48 6.11
CA HIS A 250 43.87 -13.80 5.97
C HIS A 250 44.01 -12.42 5.31
N MET A 251 45.24 -11.96 5.14
CA MET A 251 45.63 -10.75 4.44
C MET A 251 46.89 -11.07 3.64
N GLU A 252 46.99 -10.55 2.42
CA GLU A 252 48.16 -10.71 1.56
C GLU A 252 48.61 -9.38 0.98
N LEU A 253 49.92 -9.25 0.69
CA LEU A 253 50.49 -8.06 0.07
C LEU A 253 50.02 -7.99 -1.39
N VAL A 254 49.54 -6.83 -1.83
CA VAL A 254 49.16 -6.62 -3.24
C VAL A 254 50.45 -6.54 -4.08
N PRO A 255 50.62 -7.42 -5.09
CA PRO A 255 51.78 -7.38 -5.98
C PRO A 255 51.90 -6.03 -6.72
N ALA A 256 53.14 -5.61 -7.01
CA ALA A 256 53.41 -4.30 -7.60
C ALA A 256 52.74 -4.11 -8.98
N ASP A 257 52.61 -5.19 -9.75
CA ASP A 257 51.92 -5.27 -11.03
C ASP A 257 50.39 -5.12 -10.93
N GLN A 258 49.81 -5.24 -9.73
CA GLN A 258 48.37 -5.16 -9.49
C GLN A 258 47.95 -3.90 -8.71
N LEU A 259 48.88 -2.99 -8.44
CA LEU A 259 48.61 -1.71 -7.78
C LEU A 259 47.81 -0.76 -8.70
N GLU A 260 48.15 -0.70 -9.98
CA GLU A 260 47.55 0.19 -10.99
C GLU A 260 46.30 -0.40 -11.65
N LYS A 261 45.34 -0.91 -10.86
CA LYS A 261 44.01 -1.29 -11.37
C LYS A 261 43.11 -0.07 -11.52
N GLN A 262 42.10 -0.15 -12.39
CA GLN A 262 41.10 0.93 -12.50
C GLN A 262 40.36 1.10 -11.17
N THR A 263 39.97 2.33 -10.82
CA THR A 263 39.23 2.64 -9.58
C THR A 263 37.83 2.01 -9.51
N SER A 264 37.36 1.43 -10.61
CA SER A 264 36.15 0.60 -10.68
C SER A 264 36.37 -0.87 -10.30
N GLU A 265 37.63 -1.31 -10.11
CA GLU A 265 37.99 -2.72 -9.93
C GLU A 265 38.53 -3.02 -8.53
N HIS A 266 38.64 -2.01 -7.65
CA HIS A 266 39.16 -2.20 -6.30
C HIS A 266 38.60 -1.15 -5.34
N TYR A 267 38.66 -1.45 -4.04
CA TYR A 267 38.21 -0.55 -2.98
C TYR A 267 39.09 -0.71 -1.74
N TYR A 268 39.62 0.41 -1.24
CA TYR A 268 40.34 0.48 0.03
C TYR A 268 39.40 0.74 1.20
N LEU A 269 39.38 -0.18 2.17
CA LEU A 269 38.70 -0.09 3.45
C LEU A 269 39.56 0.74 4.42
N PRO A 270 39.08 1.90 4.90
CA PRO A 270 39.66 2.55 6.07
C PRO A 270 39.49 1.64 7.28
N HIS A 271 40.47 1.64 8.19
CA HIS A 271 40.38 0.84 9.41
C HIS A 271 40.81 1.62 10.66
N HIS A 272 40.32 1.18 11.81
CA HIS A 272 40.64 1.77 13.11
C HIS A 272 40.47 0.72 14.23
N ALA A 273 41.12 0.92 15.38
CA ALA A 273 41.06 -0.03 16.48
C ALA A 273 40.09 0.40 17.60
N VAL A 274 39.39 -0.60 18.14
CA VAL A 274 38.43 -0.48 19.25
C VAL A 274 38.84 -1.44 20.37
N ILE A 275 38.73 -0.98 21.62
CA ILE A 275 39.07 -1.77 22.82
C ILE A 275 37.78 -2.41 23.36
N LYS A 276 37.78 -3.72 23.54
CA LYS A 276 36.79 -4.47 24.33
C LYS A 276 37.45 -4.91 25.63
N ALA A 277 37.21 -4.14 26.69
CA ALA A 277 37.74 -4.44 28.03
C ALA A 277 37.29 -5.83 28.57
N ASP A 278 36.11 -6.30 28.16
CA ASP A 278 35.49 -7.55 28.61
C ASP A 278 35.92 -8.82 27.83
N SER A 279 36.85 -8.70 26.88
CA SER A 279 37.27 -9.83 26.03
C SER A 279 38.37 -10.65 26.69
N SER A 280 38.15 -11.95 26.89
CA SER A 280 39.12 -12.87 27.49
C SER A 280 40.32 -13.22 26.59
N THR A 281 40.23 -12.97 25.27
CA THR A 281 41.22 -13.47 24.28
C THR A 281 41.96 -12.36 23.52
N THR A 282 41.29 -11.25 23.19
CA THR A 282 41.91 -10.10 22.51
C THR A 282 41.21 -8.83 22.95
N LYS A 283 41.93 -7.97 23.68
CA LYS A 283 41.41 -6.69 24.18
C LYS A 283 41.18 -5.68 23.05
N LEU A 284 41.97 -5.76 21.97
CA LEU A 284 41.86 -4.87 20.80
C LEU A 284 41.32 -5.60 19.57
N ARG A 285 40.37 -4.96 18.86
CA ARG A 285 39.86 -5.40 17.55
C ARG A 285 40.00 -4.28 16.52
N VAL A 286 40.45 -4.60 15.31
CA VAL A 286 40.49 -3.64 14.19
C VAL A 286 39.18 -3.71 13.41
N VAL A 287 38.52 -2.57 13.23
CA VAL A 287 37.27 -2.45 12.48
C VAL A 287 37.58 -1.93 11.10
N PHE A 288 37.14 -2.65 10.07
CA PHE A 288 37.25 -2.27 8.66
C PHE A 288 35.94 -1.61 8.20
N ASP A 289 36.03 -0.38 7.71
CA ASP A 289 34.88 0.48 7.43
C ASP A 289 34.45 0.39 5.95
N ALA A 290 33.54 -0.53 5.66
CA ALA A 290 32.93 -0.70 4.34
C ALA A 290 31.82 0.32 4.03
N SER A 291 31.48 1.20 4.96
CA SER A 291 30.45 2.24 4.81
C SER A 291 31.04 3.61 4.47
N CYS A 292 32.36 3.73 4.35
CA CYS A 292 33.01 4.97 3.95
C CYS A 292 32.69 5.30 2.49
N GLY A 293 32.15 6.50 2.22
CA GLY A 293 31.90 6.95 0.86
C GLY A 293 33.20 7.22 0.10
N THR A 294 33.25 6.83 -1.18
CA THR A 294 34.35 7.17 -2.09
C THR A 294 34.20 8.57 -2.70
N SER A 295 35.09 8.93 -3.62
CA SER A 295 34.94 10.11 -4.51
C SER A 295 33.60 10.21 -5.26
N THR A 296 32.85 9.12 -5.45
CA THR A 296 31.51 9.14 -6.06
C THR A 296 30.38 9.38 -5.04
N GLY A 297 30.70 9.38 -3.74
CA GLY A 297 29.73 9.46 -2.65
C GLY A 297 29.05 8.13 -2.30
N VAL A 298 29.44 7.02 -2.93
CA VAL A 298 28.89 5.67 -2.72
C VAL A 298 29.89 4.79 -1.96
N SER A 299 29.43 4.01 -0.99
CA SER A 299 30.27 3.06 -0.23
C SER A 299 30.18 1.62 -0.76
N LEU A 300 31.09 0.75 -0.31
CA LEU A 300 31.03 -0.68 -0.63
C LEU A 300 29.73 -1.32 -0.11
N ASN A 301 29.30 -0.97 1.11
CA ASN A 301 28.07 -1.47 1.71
C ASN A 301 26.79 -1.02 0.98
N ASP A 302 26.82 0.10 0.26
CA ASP A 302 25.68 0.55 -0.56
C ASP A 302 25.47 -0.37 -1.77
N ARG A 303 26.54 -0.96 -2.30
CA ARG A 303 26.54 -1.84 -3.49
C ARG A 303 26.38 -3.32 -3.16
N LEU A 304 26.66 -3.69 -1.92
CA LEU A 304 26.47 -5.05 -1.44
C LEU A 304 25.00 -5.33 -1.09
N LEU A 305 24.49 -6.49 -1.54
CA LEU A 305 23.15 -6.95 -1.21
C LEU A 305 23.14 -7.63 0.17
N ALA A 306 22.28 -7.17 1.08
CA ALA A 306 22.09 -7.86 2.36
C ALA A 306 21.45 -9.23 2.12
N GLY A 307 22.07 -10.28 2.68
CA GLY A 307 21.44 -11.59 2.73
C GLY A 307 20.34 -11.65 3.80
N PRO A 308 19.41 -12.61 3.70
CA PRO A 308 18.36 -12.77 4.69
C PRO A 308 18.94 -13.09 6.07
N ASN A 309 18.30 -12.63 7.13
CA ASN A 309 18.67 -13.04 8.47
C ASN A 309 18.28 -14.50 8.70
N ILE A 310 19.23 -15.39 8.47
CA ILE A 310 19.08 -16.83 8.71
C ILE A 310 19.47 -17.22 10.14
N ASN A 311 19.98 -16.29 10.95
CA ASN A 311 20.34 -16.59 12.33
C ASN A 311 19.09 -17.01 13.11
N THR A 312 19.25 -17.98 14.01
CA THR A 312 18.12 -18.38 14.84
C THR A 312 17.82 -17.26 15.83
N ASP A 313 16.55 -17.03 16.13
CA ASP A 313 16.16 -16.05 17.14
C ASP A 313 16.80 -16.38 18.51
N LEU A 314 17.30 -15.33 19.17
CA LEU A 314 18.03 -15.39 20.43
C LEU A 314 17.22 -16.11 21.52
N LEU A 315 15.95 -15.75 21.69
CA LEU A 315 15.07 -16.35 22.69
C LEU A 315 14.86 -17.84 22.40
N SER A 316 14.69 -18.22 21.13
CA SER A 316 14.57 -19.63 20.74
C SER A 316 15.82 -20.46 21.05
N VAL A 317 17.04 -19.94 20.80
CA VAL A 317 18.29 -20.63 21.16
C VAL A 317 18.39 -20.83 22.67
N LEU A 318 18.12 -19.76 23.43
CA LEU A 318 18.14 -19.80 24.89
C LEU A 318 17.08 -20.75 25.47
N LEU A 319 15.88 -20.82 24.88
CA LEU A 319 14.84 -21.77 25.31
C LEU A 319 15.24 -23.22 25.04
N ARG A 320 15.82 -23.54 23.87
CA ARG A 320 16.36 -24.89 23.60
C ARG A 320 17.48 -25.24 24.55
N PHE A 321 18.35 -24.28 24.83
CA PHE A 321 19.41 -24.45 25.81
C PHE A 321 18.86 -24.82 27.20
N ARG A 322 17.62 -24.43 27.55
CA ARG A 322 16.94 -24.83 28.80
C ARG A 322 16.28 -26.22 28.74
N SER A 323 16.12 -26.83 27.58
CA SER A 323 15.34 -28.07 27.40
C SER A 323 16.09 -29.36 27.73
N TYR A 324 17.42 -29.31 27.75
CA TYR A 324 18.28 -30.48 27.97
C TYR A 324 18.73 -30.59 29.42
N LYS A 325 18.82 -31.80 29.97
CA LYS A 325 19.28 -31.99 31.36
C LYS A 325 20.77 -31.64 31.52
N VAL A 326 21.60 -32.06 30.57
CA VAL A 326 23.03 -31.72 30.50
C VAL A 326 23.21 -30.66 29.43
N ALA A 327 23.84 -29.54 29.78
CA ALA A 327 24.02 -28.40 28.90
C ALA A 327 25.50 -28.13 28.66
N PHE A 328 25.83 -27.67 27.45
CA PHE A 328 27.18 -27.24 27.09
C PHE A 328 27.15 -26.03 26.16
N SER A 329 28.23 -25.24 26.20
CA SER A 329 28.45 -24.08 25.34
C SER A 329 29.87 -24.04 24.79
N ALA A 330 30.04 -23.38 23.64
CA ALA A 330 31.34 -23.16 22.98
C ALA A 330 31.28 -21.95 22.05
N ASP A 331 32.43 -21.38 21.67
CA ASP A 331 32.54 -20.36 20.61
C ASP A 331 33.32 -20.86 19.39
N ILE A 332 32.90 -20.45 18.19
CA ILE A 332 33.67 -20.67 16.96
C ILE A 332 34.86 -19.71 16.92
N ALA A 333 36.05 -20.27 16.81
CA ALA A 333 37.28 -19.51 16.66
C ALA A 333 37.27 -18.72 15.35
N LYS A 334 37.18 -17.38 15.47
CA LYS A 334 37.34 -16.45 14.35
C LYS A 334 36.36 -16.74 13.19
N MET A 335 35.10 -17.05 13.47
CA MET A 335 34.07 -17.51 12.52
C MET A 335 34.14 -16.88 11.11
N TYR A 336 34.08 -15.54 11.01
CA TYR A 336 34.13 -14.84 9.71
C TYR A 336 35.40 -15.10 8.91
N ARG A 337 36.54 -15.24 9.59
CA ARG A 337 37.86 -15.46 8.97
C ARG A 337 38.02 -16.89 8.44
N GLN A 338 37.11 -17.81 8.75
CA GLN A 338 37.15 -19.18 8.22
C GLN A 338 36.55 -19.28 6.81
N VAL A 339 35.82 -18.25 6.35
CA VAL A 339 35.26 -18.19 5.01
C VAL A 339 36.15 -17.32 4.11
N VAL A 340 36.66 -17.91 3.05
CA VAL A 340 37.57 -17.30 2.07
C VAL A 340 36.76 -16.54 1.03
N VAL A 341 37.26 -15.38 0.60
CA VAL A 341 36.68 -14.59 -0.49
C VAL A 341 37.39 -14.96 -1.79
N SER A 342 36.61 -15.15 -2.87
CA SER A 342 37.11 -15.45 -4.21
C SER A 342 38.11 -14.38 -4.68
N GLU A 343 39.16 -14.82 -5.38
CA GLU A 343 40.23 -13.93 -5.88
C GLU A 343 39.70 -12.76 -6.73
N ASP A 344 38.62 -13.00 -7.48
CA ASP A 344 37.94 -11.98 -8.30
C ASP A 344 37.43 -10.78 -7.49
N ASP A 345 37.11 -11.00 -6.19
CA ASP A 345 36.43 -10.03 -5.33
C ASP A 345 37.33 -9.49 -4.19
N ARG A 346 38.50 -10.10 -3.94
CA ARG A 346 39.41 -9.67 -2.85
C ARG A 346 39.87 -8.22 -2.98
N ASP A 347 39.99 -7.71 -4.20
CA ASP A 347 40.40 -6.33 -4.45
C ASP A 347 39.38 -5.28 -3.98
N PHE A 348 38.14 -5.67 -3.69
CA PHE A 348 37.17 -4.79 -3.00
C PHE A 348 37.40 -4.71 -1.49
N GLN A 349 38.36 -5.46 -0.96
CA GLN A 349 38.74 -5.47 0.46
C GLN A 349 40.22 -5.10 0.66
N ARG A 350 40.72 -4.12 -0.09
CA ARG A 350 42.10 -3.62 0.09
C ARG A 350 42.21 -2.79 1.36
N VAL A 351 43.39 -2.77 1.97
CA VAL A 351 43.74 -1.93 3.12
C VAL A 351 45.15 -1.40 2.95
N VAL A 352 45.44 -0.26 3.59
CA VAL A 352 46.81 0.27 3.69
C VAL A 352 47.32 0.10 5.11
N TRP A 353 48.54 -0.40 5.25
CA TRP A 353 49.15 -0.62 6.55
C TRP A 353 50.68 -0.57 6.47
N ARG A 354 51.30 -0.19 7.58
CA ARG A 354 52.73 -0.29 7.84
C ARG A 354 52.94 -0.46 9.33
N GLU A 355 53.99 -1.19 9.70
CA GLU A 355 54.28 -1.48 11.11
C GLU A 355 54.76 -0.24 11.86
N ASN A 356 55.66 0.52 11.23
CA ASN A 356 56.26 1.73 11.77
C ASN A 356 56.20 2.88 10.76
N THR A 357 56.21 4.13 11.27
CA THR A 357 56.14 5.34 10.44
C THR A 357 57.34 5.52 9.51
N ASP A 358 58.46 4.87 9.82
CA ASP A 358 59.69 4.92 9.04
C ASP A 358 59.64 4.00 7.79
N LEU A 359 58.69 3.07 7.76
CA LEU A 359 58.47 2.19 6.62
C LEU A 359 57.53 2.84 5.59
N PRO A 360 57.68 2.52 4.29
CA PRO A 360 56.70 2.93 3.29
C PRO A 360 55.34 2.29 3.57
N ILE A 361 54.26 3.01 3.25
CA ILE A 361 52.90 2.46 3.32
C ILE A 361 52.78 1.33 2.29
N GLN A 362 52.35 0.17 2.75
CA GLN A 362 52.13 -1.00 1.90
C GLN A 362 50.63 -1.24 1.70
N HIS A 363 50.32 -1.86 0.57
CA HIS A 363 48.96 -2.16 0.15
C HIS A 363 48.71 -3.65 0.34
N TYR A 364 47.65 -3.98 1.07
CA TYR A 364 47.24 -5.34 1.35
C TYR A 364 45.82 -5.56 0.86
N ARG A 365 45.43 -6.82 0.63
CA ARG A 365 44.03 -7.20 0.41
C ARG A 365 43.64 -8.32 1.38
N LEU A 366 42.42 -8.21 1.93
CA LEU A 366 41.89 -9.21 2.84
C LEU A 366 41.35 -10.40 2.03
N SER A 367 41.73 -11.61 2.45
CA SER A 367 41.42 -12.86 1.74
C SER A 367 40.18 -13.57 2.28
N THR A 368 39.62 -13.09 3.40
CA THR A 368 38.51 -13.74 4.12
C THR A 368 37.33 -12.78 4.28
N VAL A 369 36.15 -13.31 4.62
CA VAL A 369 34.95 -12.50 4.82
C VAL A 369 35.19 -11.51 5.97
N THR A 370 35.15 -10.22 5.64
CA THR A 370 35.44 -9.15 6.61
C THR A 370 34.18 -8.68 7.31
N TYR A 371 34.16 -8.77 8.64
CA TYR A 371 33.09 -8.20 9.46
C TYR A 371 33.03 -6.68 9.28
N GLY A 372 31.82 -6.12 9.25
CA GLY A 372 31.58 -4.72 8.88
C GLY A 372 31.09 -4.55 7.44
N THR A 373 31.23 -5.58 6.60
CA THR A 373 30.51 -5.66 5.32
C THR A 373 29.06 -6.11 5.53
N LYS A 374 28.15 -5.58 4.72
CA LYS A 374 26.70 -5.83 4.82
C LYS A 374 26.30 -7.30 4.61
N THR A 375 27.14 -8.09 3.94
CA THR A 375 26.87 -9.48 3.56
C THR A 375 27.53 -10.50 4.48
N ALA A 376 28.54 -10.08 5.25
CA ALA A 376 29.36 -10.97 6.06
C ALA A 376 28.57 -11.89 7.02
N PRO A 377 27.55 -11.40 7.77
CA PRO A 377 26.78 -12.26 8.68
C PRO A 377 26.10 -13.42 7.97
N TYR A 378 25.49 -13.14 6.81
CA TYR A 378 24.82 -14.16 6.00
C TYR A 378 25.83 -15.18 5.46
N LEU A 379 26.91 -14.72 4.84
CA LEU A 379 27.91 -15.60 4.22
C LEU A 379 28.56 -16.56 5.24
N ALA A 380 28.92 -16.05 6.43
CA ALA A 380 29.53 -16.86 7.48
C ALA A 380 28.57 -17.91 8.05
N ILE A 381 27.35 -17.51 8.43
CA ILE A 381 26.35 -18.44 8.99
C ILE A 381 25.90 -19.46 7.94
N ARG A 382 25.73 -19.03 6.69
CA ARG A 382 25.32 -19.91 5.58
C ARG A 382 26.39 -20.97 5.30
N ALA A 383 27.67 -20.57 5.24
CA ALA A 383 28.79 -21.50 5.07
C ALA A 383 28.89 -22.51 6.23
N MET A 384 28.73 -22.06 7.47
CA MET A 384 28.70 -22.94 8.64
C MET A 384 27.54 -23.94 8.57
N ARG A 385 26.34 -23.53 8.17
CA ARG A 385 25.22 -24.47 7.99
C ARG A 385 25.44 -25.41 6.80
N GLU A 386 26.13 -24.95 5.76
CA GLU A 386 26.46 -25.75 4.58
C GLU A 386 27.45 -26.88 4.90
N SER A 387 28.33 -26.71 5.89
CA SER A 387 29.26 -27.78 6.30
C SER A 387 28.55 -28.99 6.87
N ALA A 388 27.40 -28.78 7.52
CA ALA A 388 26.62 -29.83 8.17
C ALA A 388 25.74 -30.63 7.19
N LYS A 389 25.40 -30.09 6.02
CA LYS A 389 24.46 -30.73 5.08
C LYS A 389 24.90 -32.13 4.65
N ASP A 390 26.19 -32.32 4.40
CA ASP A 390 26.74 -33.60 3.95
C ASP A 390 26.58 -34.74 4.98
N TYR A 391 26.34 -34.38 6.24
CA TYR A 391 26.24 -35.31 7.38
C TYR A 391 24.80 -35.55 7.84
N THR A 392 23.80 -35.03 7.12
CA THR A 392 22.38 -35.13 7.50
C THR A 392 21.93 -36.59 7.69
N SER A 393 22.46 -37.51 6.88
CA SER A 393 22.13 -38.94 6.98
C SER A 393 22.95 -39.71 8.02
N THR A 394 24.14 -39.25 8.37
CA THR A 394 25.07 -39.98 9.26
C THR A 394 25.03 -39.49 10.71
N HIS A 395 24.90 -38.17 10.93
CA HIS A 395 24.90 -37.53 12.25
C HIS A 395 23.73 -36.54 12.38
N PRO A 396 22.46 -37.00 12.27
CA PRO A 396 21.30 -36.11 12.22
C PRO A 396 21.16 -35.22 13.46
N ALA A 397 21.50 -35.72 14.65
CA ALA A 397 21.44 -34.95 15.89
C ALA A 397 22.43 -33.78 15.88
N ALA A 398 23.70 -34.01 15.54
CA ALA A 398 24.70 -32.95 15.44
C ALA A 398 24.35 -31.90 14.38
N VAL A 399 23.81 -32.32 13.22
CA VAL A 399 23.35 -31.40 12.17
C VAL A 399 22.21 -30.51 12.66
N GLU A 400 21.24 -31.06 13.38
CA GLU A 400 20.16 -30.28 14.00
C GLU A 400 20.71 -29.19 14.92
N ARG A 401 21.70 -29.51 15.77
CA ARG A 401 22.34 -28.54 16.67
C ARG A 401 23.14 -27.47 15.91
N ILE A 402 23.86 -27.84 14.86
CA ILE A 402 24.59 -26.86 14.02
C ILE A 402 23.63 -25.86 13.35
N VAL A 403 22.48 -26.35 12.89
CA VAL A 403 21.50 -25.49 12.20
C VAL A 403 20.76 -24.59 13.18
N HIS A 404 20.36 -25.11 14.34
CA HIS A 404 19.41 -24.44 15.23
C HIS A 404 20.01 -23.85 16.51
N ASP A 405 21.07 -24.40 17.08
CA ASP A 405 21.58 -24.04 18.43
C ASP A 405 22.73 -23.03 18.42
N PHE A 406 23.19 -22.63 17.23
CA PHE A 406 24.11 -21.51 17.08
C PHE A 406 23.36 -20.18 17.04
N TYR A 407 23.91 -19.19 17.75
CA TYR A 407 23.63 -17.78 17.54
C TYR A 407 24.92 -17.09 17.10
N VAL A 408 25.04 -16.83 15.79
CA VAL A 408 26.30 -16.39 15.16
C VAL A 408 27.44 -17.37 15.47
N ASP A 409 28.41 -16.98 16.30
CA ASP A 409 29.60 -17.75 16.66
C ASP A 409 29.45 -18.55 17.96
N ASP A 410 28.41 -18.28 18.76
CA ASP A 410 28.17 -18.93 20.05
C ASP A 410 27.24 -20.15 19.90
N LEU A 411 27.69 -21.32 20.37
CA LEU A 411 26.92 -22.55 20.50
C LEU A 411 26.35 -22.66 21.91
N LEU A 412 25.03 -22.83 22.04
CA LEU A 412 24.36 -23.17 23.29
C LEU A 412 23.46 -24.40 23.07
N SER A 413 23.87 -25.57 23.55
CA SER A 413 23.15 -26.82 23.32
C SER A 413 23.23 -27.77 24.52
N GLY A 414 22.80 -29.01 24.35
CA GLY A 414 22.79 -30.03 25.39
C GLY A 414 22.22 -31.37 24.94
N ALA A 415 22.11 -32.30 25.90
CA ALA A 415 21.46 -33.59 25.74
C ALA A 415 20.78 -34.06 27.04
N ASN A 416 20.02 -35.17 27.00
CA ASN A 416 19.28 -35.66 28.16
C ASN A 416 20.16 -36.48 29.13
N ASN A 417 21.29 -36.99 28.64
CA ASN A 417 22.27 -37.75 29.42
C ASN A 417 23.70 -37.36 28.99
N GLU A 418 24.67 -37.73 29.83
CA GLU A 418 26.08 -37.36 29.66
C GLU A 418 26.73 -38.01 28.43
N GLU A 419 26.43 -39.28 28.17
CA GLU A 419 26.99 -40.04 27.03
C GLU A 419 26.56 -39.44 25.69
N GLU A 420 25.27 -39.12 25.56
CA GLU A 420 24.70 -38.46 24.39
C GLU A 420 25.30 -37.06 24.22
N ALA A 421 25.47 -36.30 25.30
CA ALA A 421 26.10 -34.98 25.26
C ALA A 421 27.56 -35.07 24.77
N ALA A 422 28.32 -36.06 25.23
CA ALA A 422 29.70 -36.30 24.79
C ALA A 422 29.77 -36.67 23.30
N CYS A 423 28.86 -37.54 22.82
CA CYS A 423 28.77 -37.92 21.42
C CYS A 423 28.47 -36.70 20.52
N ILE A 424 27.44 -35.92 20.87
CA ILE A 424 27.05 -34.72 20.11
C ILE A 424 28.16 -33.67 20.11
N LYS A 425 28.83 -33.43 21.25
CA LYS A 425 29.99 -32.54 21.34
C LYS A 425 31.08 -32.95 20.35
N GLN A 426 31.42 -34.24 20.30
CA GLN A 426 32.45 -34.77 19.41
C GLN A 426 32.04 -34.66 17.94
N GLU A 427 30.82 -35.10 17.60
CA GLU A 427 30.30 -35.04 16.23
C GLU A 427 30.25 -33.62 15.68
N ILE A 428 29.79 -32.64 16.47
CA ILE A 428 29.78 -31.23 16.07
C ILE A 428 31.21 -30.74 15.81
N SER A 429 32.14 -31.08 16.71
CA SER A 429 33.56 -30.70 16.57
C SER A 429 34.19 -31.28 15.31
N ASP A 430 33.90 -32.54 15.01
CA ASP A 430 34.42 -33.25 13.82
C ASP A 430 33.83 -32.70 12.52
N ILE A 431 32.53 -32.35 12.50
CA ILE A 431 31.88 -31.77 11.32
C ILE A 431 32.43 -30.37 11.03
N LEU A 432 32.51 -29.52 12.06
CA LEU A 432 32.89 -28.11 11.89
C LEU A 432 34.39 -27.93 11.63
N SER A 433 35.26 -28.72 12.28
CA SER A 433 36.71 -28.69 12.06
C SER A 433 37.12 -29.00 10.62
N LYS A 434 36.41 -29.92 9.95
CA LYS A 434 36.62 -30.23 8.52
C LYS A 434 36.38 -29.06 7.57
N SER A 435 35.66 -28.03 8.02
CA SER A 435 35.42 -26.79 7.25
C SER A 435 36.16 -25.58 7.84
N GLY A 436 37.07 -25.80 8.79
CA GLY A 436 37.85 -24.76 9.47
C GLY A 436 37.13 -24.04 10.61
N PHE A 437 35.91 -24.42 10.96
CA PHE A 437 35.13 -23.82 12.06
C PHE A 437 35.46 -24.47 13.41
N GLU A 438 36.69 -24.29 13.90
CA GLU A 438 37.12 -24.88 15.18
C GLU A 438 36.37 -24.28 16.37
N LEU A 439 35.89 -25.15 17.28
CA LEU A 439 35.22 -24.76 18.53
C LEU A 439 36.21 -24.66 19.69
N ARG A 440 36.02 -23.65 20.54
CA ARG A 440 36.84 -23.41 21.74
C ARG A 440 35.99 -22.90 22.91
N LYS A 441 36.62 -22.70 24.07
CA LYS A 441 36.00 -22.28 25.34
C LYS A 441 34.78 -23.10 25.73
N TRP A 442 34.94 -24.42 25.70
CA TRP A 442 33.90 -25.33 26.18
C TRP A 442 33.56 -25.06 27.64
N ALA A 443 32.27 -24.94 27.94
CA ALA A 443 31.72 -24.95 29.30
C ALA A 443 30.52 -25.90 29.35
N SER A 444 30.26 -26.52 30.50
CA SER A 444 29.24 -27.55 30.65
C SER A 444 28.68 -27.59 32.06
N SER A 445 27.40 -27.95 32.22
CA SER A 445 26.83 -28.27 33.54
C SER A 445 27.31 -29.60 34.11
N CYS A 446 27.90 -30.46 33.27
CA CYS A 446 28.61 -31.66 33.71
C CYS A 446 30.13 -31.45 33.56
N PRO A 447 30.91 -31.44 34.66
CA PRO A 447 32.36 -31.23 34.63
C PRO A 447 33.11 -32.24 33.75
N ASN A 448 32.65 -33.50 33.70
CA ASN A 448 33.27 -34.58 32.92
C ASN A 448 33.35 -34.27 31.41
N LEU A 449 32.45 -33.42 30.88
CA LEU A 449 32.43 -33.05 29.47
C LEU A 449 33.50 -32.03 29.07
N VAL A 450 34.17 -31.38 30.03
CA VAL A 450 35.17 -30.31 29.77
C VAL A 450 36.60 -30.84 29.87
N HIS A 451 36.81 -32.01 30.47
CA HIS A 451 38.10 -32.66 30.63
C HIS A 451 38.54 -33.40 29.36
N ASP A 452 38.96 -32.67 28.32
CA ASP A 452 39.67 -33.23 27.15
C ASP A 452 41.05 -32.56 26.99
N ASP A 453 42.12 -33.38 26.91
CA ASP A 453 43.54 -33.00 26.77
C ASP A 453 43.92 -32.49 25.35
N SER A 454 43.04 -31.71 24.69
CA SER A 454 43.31 -31.20 23.34
C SER A 454 44.18 -29.92 23.38
N PRO A 455 45.21 -29.75 22.53
CA PRO A 455 46.07 -28.55 22.54
C PRO A 455 45.34 -27.24 22.17
N ALA A 456 44.09 -27.31 21.71
CA ALA A 456 43.19 -26.17 21.49
C ALA A 456 42.34 -25.78 22.72
N SER A 457 42.33 -26.60 23.78
CA SER A 457 41.75 -26.24 25.06
C SER A 457 42.79 -25.50 25.89
N VAL A 458 42.77 -24.18 25.86
CA VAL A 458 43.13 -23.45 27.07
C VAL A 458 41.93 -23.65 27.99
N PRO A 459 41.99 -24.51 29.02
CA PRO A 459 40.96 -24.48 30.05
C PRO A 459 40.95 -23.03 30.54
N VAL A 460 39.79 -22.38 30.48
CA VAL A 460 39.63 -21.10 31.16
C VAL A 460 40.04 -21.38 32.59
N LYS A 461 41.19 -20.84 33.03
CA LYS A 461 41.53 -20.86 34.45
C LYS A 461 40.38 -20.11 35.11
N LEU A 462 39.48 -20.87 35.72
CA LEU A 462 38.43 -20.40 36.62
C LEU A 462 39.16 -19.84 37.84
N SER A 463 39.64 -18.60 37.73
CA SER A 463 40.25 -17.89 38.85
C SER A 463 39.21 -16.94 39.43
N ASP A 464 38.79 -17.27 40.66
CA ASP A 464 38.22 -16.43 41.72
C ASP A 464 37.75 -15.01 41.33
N GLU A 465 36.57 -14.94 40.70
CA GLU A 465 35.48 -14.00 40.99
C GLU A 465 34.26 -14.36 40.11
N ALA A 466 33.61 -15.46 40.56
CA ALA A 466 32.37 -16.08 40.11
C ALA A 466 32.42 -16.90 38.81
N ASP A 467 32.20 -18.21 38.93
CA ASP A 467 32.18 -19.30 37.93
C ASP A 467 31.11 -19.16 36.82
N ALA A 468 30.83 -17.94 36.36
CA ALA A 468 29.80 -17.64 35.38
C ALA A 468 30.35 -17.49 33.95
N VAL A 469 29.70 -18.16 33.01
CA VAL A 469 29.90 -18.02 31.57
C VAL A 469 28.80 -17.14 30.99
N LYS A 470 29.14 -16.22 30.08
CA LYS A 470 28.12 -15.42 29.37
C LYS A 470 27.42 -16.29 28.32
N ALA A 471 26.16 -16.65 28.56
CA ALA A 471 25.28 -17.32 27.61
C ALA A 471 24.44 -16.28 26.86
N LEU A 472 24.95 -15.85 25.70
CA LEU A 472 24.30 -14.85 24.83
C LEU A 472 23.85 -13.56 25.54
N GLY A 473 24.62 -13.11 26.53
CA GLY A 473 24.40 -11.87 27.28
C GLY A 473 23.92 -12.07 28.73
N ILE A 474 23.31 -13.21 29.09
CA ILE A 474 22.99 -13.56 30.48
C ILE A 474 24.16 -14.34 31.11
N HIS A 475 24.34 -14.25 32.43
CA HIS A 475 25.34 -15.07 33.13
C HIS A 475 24.75 -16.44 33.47
N TRP A 476 25.40 -17.51 33.03
CA TRP A 476 25.08 -18.89 33.38
C TRP A 476 26.19 -19.45 34.26
N TYR A 477 25.82 -20.03 35.39
CA TYR A 477 26.71 -20.70 36.35
C TYR A 477 26.64 -22.20 36.08
N PRO A 478 27.62 -22.80 35.39
CA PRO A 478 27.51 -24.19 34.94
C PRO A 478 27.50 -25.18 36.11
N ASN A 479 28.28 -24.92 37.16
CA ASN A 479 28.38 -25.80 38.33
C ASN A 479 27.03 -25.99 39.06
N ASP A 480 26.27 -24.90 39.23
CA ASP A 480 24.96 -24.90 39.88
C ASP A 480 23.80 -25.09 38.89
N ASP A 481 24.10 -25.06 37.59
CA ASP A 481 23.18 -25.02 36.47
C ASP A 481 22.06 -23.96 36.56
N GLN A 482 22.45 -22.74 36.92
CA GLN A 482 21.55 -21.61 37.15
C GLN A 482 21.95 -20.38 36.33
N PHE A 483 20.96 -19.56 35.98
CA PHE A 483 21.18 -18.23 35.44
C PHE A 483 21.18 -17.18 36.54
N GLY A 484 21.92 -16.10 36.31
CA GLY A 484 21.89 -14.90 37.14
C GLY A 484 22.20 -13.63 36.33
N PHE A 485 22.13 -12.51 37.04
CA PHE A 485 22.29 -11.17 36.46
C PHE A 485 23.50 -10.47 37.07
N LYS A 486 24.11 -9.56 36.30
CA LYS A 486 25.18 -8.68 36.75
C LYS A 486 24.84 -7.24 36.38
N VAL A 487 24.89 -6.34 37.35
CA VAL A 487 24.43 -4.96 37.26
C VAL A 487 25.60 -4.00 37.50
N ASN A 488 26.29 -3.64 36.41
CA ASN A 488 27.38 -2.69 36.43
C ASN A 488 26.89 -1.27 36.08
N LEU A 489 26.40 -0.53 37.08
CA LEU A 489 25.89 0.84 36.90
C LEU A 489 26.75 1.90 37.62
N PRO A 490 27.15 2.98 36.93
CA PRO A 490 27.81 4.12 37.57
C PRO A 490 26.77 4.93 38.38
N ILE A 491 26.98 5.02 39.69
CA ILE A 491 26.04 5.63 40.64
C ILE A 491 26.07 7.18 40.56
N ASN A 492 27.21 7.78 40.18
CA ASN A 492 27.46 9.23 40.28
C ASN A 492 27.33 10.02 38.97
N ALA A 493 26.63 9.49 37.96
CA ALA A 493 26.42 10.19 36.69
C ALA A 493 25.22 11.15 36.74
N ILE A 494 25.29 12.28 36.03
CA ILE A 494 24.13 13.19 35.84
C ILE A 494 22.99 12.38 35.23
N ASN A 495 21.82 12.40 35.86
CA ASN A 495 20.64 11.72 35.35
C ASN A 495 20.06 12.54 34.20
N THR A 496 20.42 12.16 32.97
CA THR A 496 19.79 12.63 31.75
C THR A 496 18.94 11.53 31.13
N LYS A 497 18.06 11.90 30.21
CA LYS A 497 17.26 10.93 29.43
C LYS A 497 18.15 9.89 28.72
N ARG A 498 19.30 10.31 28.17
CA ARG A 498 20.30 9.42 27.54
C ARG A 498 20.91 8.44 28.54
N GLN A 499 21.27 8.92 29.73
CA GLN A 499 21.88 8.08 30.77
C GLN A 499 20.90 7.03 31.30
N MET A 500 19.63 7.40 31.52
CA MET A 500 18.59 6.47 31.98
C MET A 500 18.40 5.31 30.99
N ILE A 501 18.34 5.57 29.68
CA ILE A 501 18.23 4.50 28.67
C ILE A 501 19.50 3.65 28.62
N SER A 502 20.68 4.28 28.66
CA SER A 502 21.97 3.56 28.66
C SER A 502 22.05 2.59 29.83
N ASP A 503 21.61 3.03 31.02
CA ASP A 503 21.60 2.19 32.22
C ASP A 503 20.52 1.10 32.14
N ALA A 504 19.32 1.40 31.63
CA ALA A 504 18.26 0.41 31.41
C ALA A 504 18.68 -0.67 30.41
N SER A 505 19.36 -0.29 29.33
CA SER A 505 19.79 -1.21 28.26
C SER A 505 20.88 -2.19 28.71
N LYS A 506 21.57 -1.92 29.83
CA LYS A 506 22.53 -2.86 30.44
C LYS A 506 21.84 -4.00 31.18
N LEU A 507 20.56 -3.85 31.55
CA LEU A 507 19.74 -4.90 32.13
C LEU A 507 19.22 -5.81 31.02
N PHE A 508 20.12 -6.64 30.48
CA PHE A 508 19.81 -7.55 29.39
C PHE A 508 19.00 -8.75 29.90
N ASP A 509 17.73 -8.83 29.50
CA ASP A 509 16.78 -9.85 29.95
C ASP A 509 15.95 -10.40 28.78
N PRO A 510 16.50 -11.34 27.98
CA PRO A 510 15.82 -11.90 26.82
C PRO A 510 14.59 -12.75 27.19
N PHE A 511 14.61 -13.41 28.35
CA PHE A 511 13.49 -14.22 28.85
C PHE A 511 12.37 -13.40 29.47
N GLY A 512 12.66 -12.18 29.96
CA GLY A 512 11.69 -11.33 30.65
C GLY A 512 11.53 -11.63 32.14
N TRP A 513 12.50 -12.27 32.80
CA TRP A 513 12.42 -12.54 34.24
C TRP A 513 12.43 -11.27 35.11
N LEU A 514 13.01 -10.18 34.60
CA LEU A 514 13.05 -8.85 35.19
C LEU A 514 11.97 -7.91 34.60
N ALA A 515 11.04 -8.43 33.79
CA ALA A 515 9.96 -7.64 33.18
C ALA A 515 9.18 -6.75 34.17
N PRO A 516 8.90 -7.17 35.43
CA PRO A 516 8.26 -6.31 36.45
C PRO A 516 9.06 -5.06 36.82
N VAL A 517 10.38 -5.11 36.76
CA VAL A 517 11.24 -3.93 37.02
C VAL A 517 11.41 -3.13 35.75
N ILE A 518 11.67 -3.80 34.62
CA ILE A 518 11.88 -3.18 33.32
C ILE A 518 10.65 -2.37 32.88
N VAL A 519 9.43 -2.84 33.15
CA VAL A 519 8.21 -2.12 32.79
C VAL A 519 8.09 -0.77 33.52
N LYS A 520 8.50 -0.67 34.80
CA LYS A 520 8.55 0.61 35.52
C LYS A 520 9.49 1.60 34.83
N ILE A 521 10.66 1.13 34.41
CA ILE A 521 11.64 1.94 33.68
C ILE A 521 11.06 2.40 32.34
N LYS A 522 10.33 1.53 31.62
CA LYS A 522 9.65 1.87 30.36
C LYS A 522 8.52 2.88 30.57
N ILE A 523 7.77 2.81 31.67
CA ILE A 523 6.71 3.77 32.03
C ILE A 523 7.32 5.15 32.34
N LEU A 524 8.39 5.21 33.16
CA LEU A 524 9.14 6.45 33.41
C LEU A 524 9.60 7.11 32.11
N TYR A 525 10.06 6.29 31.18
CA TYR A 525 10.48 6.77 29.87
C TYR A 525 9.32 7.32 29.03
N GLN A 526 8.15 6.68 29.06
CA GLN A 526 6.94 7.22 28.43
C GLN A 526 6.55 8.58 29.01
N TYR A 527 6.73 8.79 30.32
CA TYR A 527 6.51 10.12 30.91
C TYR A 527 7.51 11.15 30.39
N LEU A 528 8.81 10.82 30.27
CA LEU A 528 9.80 11.75 29.70
C LEU A 528 9.46 12.18 28.26
N TRP A 529 8.79 11.32 27.50
CA TRP A 529 8.25 11.68 26.18
C TRP A 529 7.08 12.65 26.26
N LEU A 530 6.18 12.47 27.21
CA LEU A 530 5.06 13.40 27.44
C LEU A 530 5.53 14.78 27.91
N TYR A 531 6.64 14.84 28.65
CA TYR A 531 7.28 16.08 29.10
C TYR A 531 8.18 16.75 28.05
N ASP A 532 8.36 16.16 26.87
CA ASP A 532 9.18 16.69 25.76
C ASP A 532 10.64 17.03 26.18
N VAL A 533 11.25 16.17 27.01
CA VAL A 533 12.62 16.35 27.52
C VAL A 533 13.65 15.94 26.45
N ASN A 534 14.66 16.79 26.19
CA ASN A 534 15.74 16.47 25.26
C ASN A 534 16.71 15.40 25.84
N TRP A 535 17.54 14.82 24.99
CA TRP A 535 18.41 13.67 25.35
C TRP A 535 19.38 13.96 26.50
N ASP A 536 19.95 15.15 26.52
CA ASP A 536 21.01 15.55 27.45
C ASP A 536 20.53 16.56 28.51
N ASP A 537 19.22 16.86 28.54
CA ASP A 537 18.60 17.67 29.59
C ASP A 537 18.47 16.85 30.90
N PRO A 538 18.55 17.51 32.07
CA PRO A 538 18.32 16.86 33.35
C PRO A 538 16.87 16.36 33.46
N LEU A 539 16.67 15.22 34.14
CA LEU A 539 15.33 14.66 34.35
C LEU A 539 14.45 15.60 35.21
N PRO A 540 13.13 15.67 34.97
CA PRO A 540 12.20 16.35 35.87
C PRO A 540 12.25 15.75 37.28
N THR A 541 12.19 16.59 38.32
CA THR A 541 12.44 16.20 39.72
C THR A 541 11.62 14.99 40.20
N ALA A 542 10.36 14.88 39.77
CA ALA A 542 9.50 13.75 40.12
C ALA A 542 10.00 12.42 39.52
N ILE A 543 10.39 12.43 38.24
CA ILE A 543 10.92 11.25 37.53
C ILE A 543 12.33 10.92 38.02
N GLU A 544 13.15 11.94 38.29
CA GLU A 544 14.50 11.77 38.80
C GLU A 544 14.50 11.03 40.13
N SER A 545 13.59 11.41 41.03
CA SER A 545 13.48 10.81 42.37
C SER A 545 13.13 9.32 42.29
N GLU A 546 12.14 8.96 41.47
CA GLU A 546 11.75 7.56 41.25
C GLU A 546 12.85 6.75 40.54
N TRP A 547 13.53 7.34 39.54
CA TRP A 547 14.64 6.69 38.84
C TRP A 547 15.84 6.41 39.76
N VAL A 548 16.21 7.37 40.62
CA VAL A 548 17.30 7.22 41.58
C VAL A 548 16.99 6.09 42.57
N GLU A 549 15.76 6.01 43.06
CA GLU A 549 15.32 4.93 43.94
C GLU A 549 15.45 3.56 43.28
N ILE A 550 14.92 3.40 42.05
CA ILE A 550 15.07 2.16 41.28
C ILE A 550 16.56 1.82 41.11
N LYS A 551 17.37 2.80 40.66
CA LYS A 551 18.79 2.62 40.36
C LYS A 551 19.60 2.15 41.57
N GLN A 552 19.31 2.64 42.77
CA GLN A 552 19.96 2.18 44.01
C GLN A 552 19.63 0.72 44.34
N GLN A 553 18.42 0.26 44.02
CA GLN A 553 17.98 -1.10 44.31
C GLN A 553 18.37 -2.12 43.21
N LEU A 554 18.74 -1.68 42.00
CA LEU A 554 19.04 -2.58 40.88
C LEU A 554 20.14 -3.61 41.17
N ARG A 555 21.14 -3.29 42.01
CA ARG A 555 22.18 -4.26 42.40
C ARG A 555 21.64 -5.48 43.13
N GLN A 556 20.48 -5.36 43.78
CA GLN A 556 19.85 -6.49 44.47
C GLN A 556 19.41 -7.58 43.50
N LEU A 557 19.18 -7.25 42.22
CA LEU A 557 18.82 -8.22 41.19
C LEU A 557 19.92 -9.25 40.91
N GLU A 558 21.18 -8.96 41.27
CA GLU A 558 22.29 -9.91 41.16
C GLU A 558 22.14 -11.14 42.07
N THR A 559 21.25 -11.08 43.06
CA THR A 559 20.95 -12.20 43.97
C THR A 559 19.98 -13.21 43.37
N ILE A 560 19.25 -12.84 42.31
CA ILE A 560 18.28 -13.72 41.66
C ILE A 560 19.03 -14.88 40.99
N ARG A 561 18.57 -16.10 41.26
CA ARG A 561 19.06 -17.35 40.67
C ARG A 561 17.89 -18.13 40.10
N ILE A 562 17.99 -18.51 38.82
CA ILE A 562 16.90 -19.18 38.10
C ILE A 562 17.45 -20.47 37.49
N PRO A 563 16.84 -21.64 37.75
CA PRO A 563 17.27 -22.90 37.14
C PRO A 563 17.28 -22.83 35.61
N ARG A 564 18.37 -23.28 34.99
CA ARG A 564 18.45 -23.36 33.53
C ARG A 564 17.49 -24.45 33.04
N PHE A 565 17.60 -25.67 33.53
CA PHE A 565 16.81 -26.80 33.06
C PHE A 565 15.31 -26.60 33.33
N VAL A 566 14.50 -26.72 32.28
CA VAL A 566 13.04 -26.83 32.38
C VAL A 566 12.70 -28.32 32.45
N THR A 567 12.36 -28.78 33.64
CA THR A 567 12.00 -30.18 33.90
C THR A 567 10.84 -30.62 33.01
N HIS A 568 10.97 -31.79 32.40
CA HIS A 568 9.93 -32.48 31.62
C HIS A 568 9.95 -33.98 31.93
N ASN A 569 8.82 -34.66 31.73
CA ASN A 569 8.70 -36.10 31.97
C ASN A 569 8.52 -36.84 30.65
N ARG A 570 9.55 -37.59 30.23
CA ARG A 570 9.56 -38.36 28.95
C ARG A 570 9.13 -37.50 27.76
N GLY A 571 9.53 -36.23 27.76
CA GLY A 571 9.19 -35.27 26.71
C GLY A 571 7.82 -34.58 26.88
N LYS A 572 7.06 -34.85 27.95
CA LYS A 572 5.78 -34.16 28.22
C LYS A 572 5.97 -32.95 29.11
N LEU A 573 5.30 -31.85 28.75
CA LEU A 573 5.35 -30.57 29.46
C LEU A 573 3.98 -29.87 29.43
N GLN A 574 3.57 -29.25 30.53
CA GLN A 574 2.42 -28.33 30.53
C GLN A 574 2.91 -26.89 30.56
N LEU A 575 2.39 -26.04 29.68
CA LEU A 575 2.63 -24.60 29.70
C LEU A 575 1.40 -23.86 30.21
N HIS A 576 1.58 -23.11 31.29
CA HIS A 576 0.57 -22.26 31.90
C HIS A 576 0.91 -20.80 31.65
N GLY A 577 0.11 -20.16 30.81
CA GLY A 577 0.24 -18.77 30.45
C GLY A 577 -0.71 -17.87 31.25
N PHE A 578 -0.24 -16.74 31.77
CA PHE A 578 -1.07 -15.75 32.44
C PHE A 578 -0.94 -14.40 31.73
N SER A 579 -2.06 -13.71 31.54
CA SER A 579 -2.09 -12.36 30.96
C SER A 579 -2.79 -11.39 31.89
N ASP A 580 -2.26 -10.18 31.96
CA ASP A 580 -2.81 -9.07 32.74
C ASP A 580 -2.66 -7.75 31.97
N SER A 581 -3.49 -6.75 32.29
CA SER A 581 -3.39 -5.42 31.72
C SER A 581 -3.84 -4.34 32.69
N SER A 582 -3.05 -3.29 32.78
CA SER A 582 -3.36 -2.04 33.46
C SER A 582 -3.54 -0.91 32.44
N GLU A 583 -3.90 0.29 32.91
CA GLU A 583 -3.94 1.49 32.06
C GLU A 583 -2.55 1.91 31.57
N GLN A 584 -1.47 1.47 32.24
CA GLN A 584 -0.10 1.87 31.97
C GLN A 584 0.66 0.84 31.12
N ALA A 585 0.40 -0.46 31.30
CA ALA A 585 1.06 -1.53 30.56
C ALA A 585 0.24 -2.82 30.58
N TYR A 586 0.55 -3.73 29.66
CA TYR A 586 0.00 -5.08 29.62
C TYR A 586 1.12 -6.11 29.51
N ALA A 587 0.90 -7.28 30.07
CA ALA A 587 1.94 -8.29 30.20
C ALA A 587 1.42 -9.71 30.01
N ALA A 588 2.35 -10.60 29.69
CA ALA A 588 2.15 -12.02 29.57
C ALA A 588 3.31 -12.75 30.24
N VAL A 589 3.01 -13.84 30.94
CA VAL A 589 4.00 -14.69 31.61
C VAL A 589 3.66 -16.15 31.37
N VAL A 590 4.69 -16.98 31.16
CA VAL A 590 4.54 -18.41 30.85
C VAL A 590 5.36 -19.22 31.85
N TYR A 591 4.67 -20.12 32.54
CA TYR A 591 5.26 -21.12 33.42
C TYR A 591 5.23 -22.48 32.76
N SER A 592 6.23 -23.28 33.07
CA SER A 592 6.24 -24.71 32.83
C SER A 592 5.78 -25.43 34.08
N ARG A 593 4.94 -26.45 33.91
CA ARG A 593 4.52 -27.38 34.95
C ARG A 593 4.83 -28.79 34.47
N CYS A 594 5.55 -29.55 35.28
CA CYS A 594 5.88 -30.94 35.00
C CYS A 594 5.57 -31.81 36.21
N ILE A 595 5.03 -33.00 35.98
CA ILE A 595 4.83 -34.05 36.97
C ILE A 595 5.86 -35.15 36.67
N ASP A 596 6.76 -35.41 37.61
CA ASP A 596 7.75 -36.48 37.46
C ASP A 596 7.12 -37.89 37.64
N ASP A 597 7.91 -38.94 37.44
CA ASP A 597 7.45 -40.33 37.59
C ASP A 597 7.11 -40.69 39.07
N GLU A 598 7.54 -39.87 40.03
CA GLU A 598 7.26 -40.01 41.46
C GLU A 598 6.01 -39.22 41.91
N GLY A 599 5.44 -38.41 41.00
CA GLY A 599 4.27 -37.57 41.26
C GLY A 599 4.61 -36.18 41.81
N ASN A 600 5.88 -35.79 41.91
CA ASN A 600 6.26 -34.44 42.34
C ASN A 600 6.02 -33.43 41.22
N ILE A 601 5.44 -32.29 41.59
CA ILE A 601 5.10 -31.21 40.66
C ILE A 601 6.17 -30.12 40.75
N THR A 602 6.78 -29.82 39.62
CA THR A 602 7.75 -28.71 39.49
C THR A 602 7.17 -27.62 38.62
N VAL A 603 7.16 -26.38 39.12
CA VAL A 603 6.72 -25.18 38.38
C VAL A 603 7.88 -24.21 38.22
N VAL A 604 8.19 -23.82 36.99
CA VAL A 604 9.30 -22.91 36.67
C VAL A 604 8.88 -21.84 35.68
N LEU A 605 9.24 -20.59 35.98
CA LEU A 605 9.10 -19.45 35.06
C LEU A 605 9.96 -19.65 33.80
N VAL A 606 9.29 -19.76 32.64
CA VAL A 606 9.95 -19.98 31.35
C VAL A 606 10.32 -18.64 30.71
N ALA A 607 9.31 -17.81 30.47
CA ALA A 607 9.48 -16.51 29.83
C ALA A 607 8.33 -15.56 30.20
N ALA A 608 8.58 -14.26 30.14
CA ALA A 608 7.58 -13.22 30.25
C ALA A 608 7.85 -12.08 29.25
N LYS A 609 6.82 -11.30 28.94
CA LYS A 609 6.92 -10.08 28.14
C LYS A 609 5.95 -9.04 28.67
N SER A 610 6.39 -7.79 28.71
CA SER A 610 5.57 -6.64 29.08
C SER A 610 5.66 -5.54 28.01
N ARG A 611 4.57 -4.81 27.82
CA ARG A 611 4.45 -3.70 26.87
C ARG A 611 3.75 -2.53 27.51
N VAL A 612 4.30 -1.33 27.35
CA VAL A 612 3.65 -0.10 27.82
C VAL A 612 2.41 0.19 26.96
N ALA A 613 1.33 0.60 27.60
CA ALA A 613 0.09 0.96 26.94
C ALA A 613 0.32 2.17 26.00
N PRO A 614 -0.34 2.23 24.84
CA PRO A 614 -0.19 3.37 23.93
C PRO A 614 -0.59 4.70 24.58
N ILE A 615 0.12 5.79 24.27
CA ILE A 615 -0.22 7.15 24.72
C ILE A 615 -1.64 7.56 24.26
N LYS A 616 -2.08 7.06 23.11
CA LYS A 616 -3.45 7.26 22.64
C LYS A 616 -4.39 6.44 23.51
N GLN A 617 -5.45 7.08 24.03
CA GLN A 617 -6.42 6.43 24.90
C GLN A 617 -7.03 5.17 24.24
N VAL A 618 -6.76 4.02 24.85
CA VAL A 618 -7.36 2.72 24.53
C VAL A 618 -8.14 2.26 25.77
N SER A 619 -9.35 1.73 25.58
CA SER A 619 -10.16 1.21 26.69
C SER A 619 -9.48 0.00 27.34
N LEU A 620 -9.57 -0.11 28.67
CA LEU A 620 -8.98 -1.22 29.44
C LEU A 620 -9.32 -2.62 28.88
N PRO A 621 -10.57 -2.96 28.48
CA PRO A 621 -10.86 -4.28 27.91
C PRO A 621 -10.09 -4.59 26.61
N ARG A 622 -9.77 -3.56 25.81
CA ARG A 622 -8.95 -3.73 24.61
C ARG A 622 -7.46 -3.94 24.97
N LEU A 623 -6.98 -3.35 26.06
CA LEU A 623 -5.64 -3.62 26.58
C LEU A 623 -5.56 -5.04 27.12
N GLU A 624 -6.54 -5.48 27.91
CA GLU A 624 -6.68 -6.87 28.39
C GLU A 624 -6.65 -7.87 27.23
N LEU A 625 -7.38 -7.59 26.14
CA LEU A 625 -7.35 -8.42 24.93
C LEU A 625 -5.97 -8.41 24.24
N ASN A 626 -5.22 -7.30 24.31
CA ASN A 626 -3.84 -7.26 23.81
C ASN A 626 -2.89 -8.05 24.72
N GLY A 627 -3.11 -8.06 26.04
CA GLY A 627 -2.41 -8.95 26.97
C GLY A 627 -2.63 -10.42 26.63
N ALA A 628 -3.87 -10.83 26.38
CA ALA A 628 -4.20 -12.18 25.96
C ALA A 628 -3.59 -12.57 24.59
N LEU A 629 -3.54 -11.62 23.64
CA LEU A 629 -2.85 -11.82 22.37
C LEU A 629 -1.34 -11.98 22.55
N LEU A 630 -0.71 -11.11 23.35
CA LEU A 630 0.71 -11.17 23.67
C LEU A 630 1.07 -12.52 24.32
N LEU A 631 0.20 -13.01 25.21
CA LEU A 631 0.35 -14.32 25.82
C LEU A 631 0.31 -15.45 24.79
N THR A 632 -0.66 -15.42 23.89
CA THR A 632 -0.80 -16.43 22.83
C THR A 632 0.45 -16.46 21.94
N GLU A 633 0.96 -15.29 21.55
CA GLU A 633 2.18 -15.15 20.76
C GLU A 633 3.41 -15.69 21.51
N LEU A 634 3.53 -15.40 22.82
CA LEU A 634 4.62 -15.90 23.66
C LEU A 634 4.57 -17.41 23.84
N MET A 635 3.40 -17.97 24.15
CA MET A 635 3.22 -19.43 24.28
C MET A 635 3.53 -20.15 22.96
N LYS A 636 3.08 -19.59 21.84
CA LYS A 636 3.41 -20.10 20.51
C LYS A 636 4.90 -20.12 20.27
N LYS A 637 5.59 -19.01 20.55
CA LYS A 637 7.03 -18.88 20.39
C LYS A 637 7.82 -19.85 21.27
N VAL A 638 7.39 -20.04 22.52
CA VAL A 638 8.00 -21.02 23.44
C VAL A 638 7.81 -22.45 22.91
N SER A 639 6.62 -22.76 22.40
CA SER A 639 6.32 -24.09 21.87
C SER A 639 7.10 -24.40 20.59
N GLU A 640 7.17 -23.44 19.66
CA GLU A 640 7.96 -23.56 18.42
C GLU A 640 9.46 -23.69 18.70
N ALA A 641 9.96 -23.10 19.80
CA ALA A 641 11.35 -23.24 20.20
C ALA A 641 11.67 -24.62 20.78
N LEU A 642 10.68 -25.36 21.28
CA LEU A 642 10.83 -26.64 21.98
C LEU A 642 10.15 -27.80 21.20
N PRO A 643 10.57 -28.09 19.95
CA PRO A 643 9.85 -29.00 19.07
C PRO A 643 9.86 -30.47 19.52
N ASN A 644 10.83 -30.85 20.37
CA ASN A 644 11.02 -32.22 20.83
C ASN A 644 10.16 -32.57 22.06
N LEU A 645 9.32 -31.63 22.53
CA LEU A 645 8.43 -31.82 23.68
C LEU A 645 6.96 -31.86 23.23
N GLU A 646 6.20 -32.80 23.79
CA GLU A 646 4.74 -32.81 23.75
C GLU A 646 4.23 -31.78 24.78
N ILE A 647 3.76 -30.64 24.27
CA ILE A 647 3.37 -29.50 25.10
C ILE A 647 1.84 -29.36 25.13
N GLU A 648 1.28 -29.38 26.34
CA GLU A 648 -0.11 -29.02 26.59
C GLU A 648 -0.21 -27.56 27.04
N HIS A 649 -1.19 -26.81 26.51
CA HIS A 649 -1.32 -25.38 26.76
C HIS A 649 -2.54 -25.03 27.60
N PHE A 650 -2.35 -24.18 28.61
CA PHE A 650 -3.40 -23.56 29.41
C PHE A 650 -3.16 -22.06 29.51
N ALA A 651 -4.19 -21.24 29.29
CA ALA A 651 -4.11 -19.79 29.37
C ALA A 651 -5.08 -19.23 30.41
N TRP A 652 -4.62 -18.24 31.16
CA TRP A 652 -5.30 -17.68 32.32
C TRP A 652 -5.37 -16.16 32.22
N THR A 653 -6.54 -15.60 32.50
CA THR A 653 -6.75 -14.16 32.61
C THR A 653 -7.81 -13.86 33.66
N ASP A 654 -7.68 -12.72 34.33
CA ASP A 654 -8.68 -12.19 35.26
C ASP A 654 -9.77 -11.37 34.57
N SER A 655 -9.58 -11.04 33.28
CA SER A 655 -10.60 -10.35 32.49
C SER A 655 -11.71 -11.30 32.04
N THR A 656 -12.84 -11.23 32.75
CA THR A 656 -14.08 -11.89 32.34
C THR A 656 -14.59 -11.42 30.98
N ILE A 657 -14.35 -10.15 30.61
CA ILE A 657 -14.72 -9.60 29.30
C ILE A 657 -13.94 -10.29 28.18
N VAL A 658 -12.62 -10.46 28.34
CA VAL A 658 -11.79 -11.16 27.36
C VAL A 658 -12.21 -12.61 27.22
N LEU A 659 -12.44 -13.32 28.33
CA LEU A 659 -12.93 -14.70 28.31
C LEU A 659 -14.26 -14.82 27.57
N GLN A 660 -15.15 -13.85 27.75
CA GLN A 660 -16.43 -13.81 27.04
C GLN A 660 -16.28 -13.48 25.55
N TRP A 661 -15.33 -12.62 25.19
CA TRP A 661 -14.97 -12.36 23.79
C TRP A 661 -14.40 -13.61 23.11
N LEU A 662 -13.59 -14.39 23.82
CA LEU A 662 -12.99 -15.63 23.32
C LEU A 662 -13.98 -16.80 23.26
N SER A 663 -14.97 -16.86 24.17
CA SER A 663 -15.99 -17.92 24.16
C SER A 663 -16.95 -17.79 22.97
N SER A 664 -17.22 -16.57 22.51
CA SER A 664 -18.09 -16.29 21.36
C SER A 664 -17.37 -16.38 20.02
N HIS A 665 -18.12 -16.51 18.93
CA HIS A 665 -17.52 -16.51 17.59
C HIS A 665 -16.96 -15.11 17.25
N PRO A 666 -15.72 -14.99 16.71
CA PRO A 666 -15.14 -13.68 16.34
C PRO A 666 -16.01 -12.76 15.48
N ARG A 667 -16.98 -13.30 14.73
CA ARG A 667 -17.91 -12.53 13.88
C ARG A 667 -18.90 -11.69 14.69
N SER A 668 -19.15 -12.06 15.94
CA SER A 668 -20.03 -11.36 16.88
C SER A 668 -19.46 -10.01 17.32
N TRP A 669 -18.16 -9.78 17.12
CA TRP A 669 -17.46 -8.57 17.58
C TRP A 669 -17.16 -7.58 16.44
N LYS A 670 -16.97 -6.30 16.79
CA LYS A 670 -16.43 -5.28 15.88
C LYS A 670 -15.00 -5.65 15.46
N THR A 671 -14.54 -5.08 14.33
CA THR A 671 -13.35 -5.54 13.59
C THR A 671 -12.07 -5.64 14.46
N TYR A 672 -11.85 -4.71 15.38
CA TYR A 672 -10.68 -4.72 16.26
C TYR A 672 -10.61 -5.97 17.14
N VAL A 673 -11.72 -6.28 17.84
CA VAL A 673 -11.85 -7.45 18.73
C VAL A 673 -11.95 -8.73 17.92
N ALA A 674 -12.69 -8.72 16.80
CA ALA A 674 -12.83 -9.86 15.89
C ALA A 674 -11.48 -10.37 15.35
N ASN A 675 -10.60 -9.46 14.92
CA ASN A 675 -9.31 -9.84 14.36
C ASN A 675 -8.39 -10.46 15.43
N ARG A 676 -8.37 -9.88 16.64
CA ARG A 676 -7.52 -10.34 17.76
C ARG A 676 -8.00 -11.66 18.35
N THR A 677 -9.31 -11.79 18.58
CA THR A 677 -9.92 -13.06 19.01
C THR A 677 -9.70 -14.15 17.96
N SER A 678 -9.74 -13.84 16.66
CA SER A 678 -9.39 -14.82 15.61
C SER A 678 -7.93 -15.26 15.68
N ALA A 679 -6.99 -14.33 15.87
CA ALA A 679 -5.57 -14.64 16.00
C ALA A 679 -5.25 -15.47 17.25
N ILE A 680 -5.90 -15.15 18.38
CA ILE A 680 -5.78 -15.91 19.63
C ILE A 680 -6.27 -17.36 19.42
N LEU A 681 -7.49 -17.49 18.87
CA LEU A 681 -8.16 -18.78 18.69
C LEU A 681 -7.60 -19.63 17.55
N GLU A 682 -6.70 -19.10 16.72
CA GLU A 682 -5.95 -19.85 15.72
C GLU A 682 -4.92 -20.80 16.36
N PHE A 683 -4.34 -20.39 17.49
CA PHE A 683 -3.35 -21.19 18.21
C PHE A 683 -3.92 -21.85 19.47
N LEU A 684 -4.58 -21.08 20.35
CA LEU A 684 -5.15 -21.59 21.61
C LEU A 684 -6.67 -21.73 21.49
N PRO A 685 -7.23 -22.96 21.51
CA PRO A 685 -8.66 -23.14 21.40
C PRO A 685 -9.38 -22.69 22.68
N ARG A 686 -10.70 -22.48 22.57
CA ARG A 686 -11.52 -21.78 23.59
C ARG A 686 -11.54 -22.49 24.94
N ASP A 687 -11.47 -23.82 24.91
CA ASP A 687 -11.47 -24.72 26.07
C ASP A 687 -10.19 -24.63 26.92
N ARG A 688 -9.12 -24.03 26.38
CA ARG A 688 -7.85 -23.85 27.08
C ARG A 688 -7.74 -22.54 27.85
N TRP A 689 -8.72 -21.64 27.70
CA TRP A 689 -8.78 -20.37 28.42
C TRP A 689 -9.58 -20.50 29.71
N ARG A 690 -8.98 -20.09 30.83
CA ARG A 690 -9.55 -20.18 32.18
C ARG A 690 -9.46 -18.83 32.91
N HIS A 691 -10.33 -18.65 33.90
CA HIS A 691 -10.30 -17.47 34.76
C HIS A 691 -9.33 -17.65 35.94
N VAL A 692 -8.57 -16.61 36.27
CA VAL A 692 -7.77 -16.52 37.50
C VAL A 692 -8.16 -15.26 38.28
N ASN A 693 -8.14 -15.30 39.60
CA ASN A 693 -8.36 -14.09 40.39
C ASN A 693 -7.15 -13.14 40.27
N SER A 694 -7.37 -11.83 40.21
CA SER A 694 -6.28 -10.84 40.03
C SER A 694 -5.17 -10.96 41.07
N GLU A 695 -5.48 -11.26 42.34
CA GLU A 695 -4.48 -11.46 43.41
C GLU A 695 -3.58 -12.69 43.20
N SER A 696 -4.07 -13.67 42.43
CA SER A 696 -3.33 -14.88 42.05
C SER A 696 -2.77 -14.80 40.63
N ASN A 697 -2.87 -13.64 39.96
CA ASN A 697 -2.40 -13.44 38.60
C ASN A 697 -0.95 -12.92 38.60
N PRO A 698 0.07 -13.74 38.31
CA PRO A 698 1.45 -13.30 38.30
C PRO A 698 1.76 -12.24 37.21
N ALA A 699 0.94 -12.14 36.15
CA ALA A 699 1.13 -11.13 35.12
C ALA A 699 0.89 -9.70 35.63
N ASP A 700 0.15 -9.50 36.72
CA ASP A 700 -0.09 -8.19 37.35
C ASP A 700 1.23 -7.51 37.76
N CYS A 701 2.19 -8.31 38.25
CA CYS A 701 3.54 -7.83 38.58
C CYS A 701 4.22 -7.14 37.40
N ALA A 702 4.01 -7.64 36.17
CA ALA A 702 4.63 -7.14 34.95
C ALA A 702 3.78 -6.12 34.18
N SER A 703 2.49 -5.96 34.53
CA SER A 703 1.59 -4.95 33.95
C SER A 703 1.56 -3.65 34.78
N ARG A 704 1.79 -3.73 36.10
CA ARG A 704 1.89 -2.57 37.01
C ARG A 704 3.34 -2.24 37.36
N GLY A 705 4.18 -3.26 37.40
CA GLY A 705 5.58 -3.17 37.80
C GLY A 705 5.77 -3.21 39.31
N ILE A 706 6.91 -3.75 39.75
CA ILE A 706 7.31 -3.84 41.17
C ILE A 706 8.73 -3.30 41.38
N SER A 707 9.11 -3.00 42.62
CA SER A 707 10.48 -2.52 42.89
C SER A 707 11.52 -3.66 42.77
N PRO A 708 12.80 -3.36 42.49
CA PRO A 708 13.83 -4.40 42.43
C PRO A 708 13.95 -5.20 43.73
N SER A 709 13.79 -4.55 44.89
CA SER A 709 13.87 -5.19 46.21
C SER A 709 12.70 -6.15 46.47
N GLU A 710 11.50 -5.79 46.03
CA GLU A 710 10.31 -6.67 46.09
C GLU A 710 10.48 -7.87 45.16
N LEU A 711 10.98 -7.67 43.94
CA LEU A 711 11.10 -8.72 42.93
C LEU A 711 11.93 -9.90 43.44
N VAL A 712 13.06 -9.65 44.10
CA VAL A 712 14.01 -10.70 44.54
C VAL A 712 13.34 -11.83 45.34
N HIS A 713 12.34 -11.49 46.17
CA HIS A 713 11.66 -12.45 47.05
C HIS A 713 10.21 -12.74 46.62
N HIS A 714 9.82 -12.36 45.41
CA HIS A 714 8.43 -12.41 44.97
C HIS A 714 8.00 -13.82 44.53
N ARG A 715 7.45 -14.59 45.49
CA ARG A 715 7.06 -16.00 45.27
C ARG A 715 6.09 -16.20 44.10
N LEU A 716 5.03 -15.40 44.03
CA LEU A 716 4.03 -15.50 42.96
C LEU A 716 4.65 -15.30 41.56
N TRP A 717 5.69 -14.46 41.44
CA TRP A 717 6.30 -14.16 40.14
C TRP A 717 7.22 -15.30 39.67
N PHE A 718 8.02 -15.88 40.54
CA PHE A 718 8.95 -16.94 40.13
C PHE A 718 8.32 -18.35 40.11
N HIS A 719 7.35 -18.61 40.97
CA HIS A 719 6.74 -19.94 41.14
C HIS A 719 5.30 -20.03 40.65
N GLY A 720 4.68 -18.92 40.24
CA GLY A 720 3.26 -18.88 39.91
C GLY A 720 2.37 -19.01 41.16
N PRO A 721 1.06 -19.15 40.97
CA PRO A 721 0.12 -19.27 42.09
C PRO A 721 0.22 -20.65 42.76
N GLU A 722 -0.01 -20.71 44.08
CA GLU A 722 0.23 -21.93 44.88
C GLU A 722 -0.54 -23.16 44.39
N TRP A 723 -1.78 -22.97 43.94
CA TRP A 723 -2.62 -24.04 43.39
C TRP A 723 -2.06 -24.66 42.10
N LEU A 724 -1.15 -23.99 41.39
CA LEU A 724 -0.53 -24.54 40.19
C LEU A 724 0.45 -25.67 40.54
N SER A 725 1.03 -25.62 41.74
CA SER A 725 1.88 -26.67 42.30
C SER A 725 1.07 -27.82 42.93
N ALA A 726 -0.26 -27.72 42.98
CA ALA A 726 -1.17 -28.76 43.44
C ALA A 726 -1.73 -29.60 42.28
N ASP A 727 -2.56 -30.59 42.61
CA ASP A 727 -3.28 -31.42 41.63
C ASP A 727 -4.24 -30.59 40.77
N GLU A 728 -4.52 -31.05 39.54
CA GLU A 728 -5.43 -30.34 38.62
C GLU A 728 -6.85 -30.15 39.21
N SER A 729 -7.28 -31.04 40.09
CA SER A 729 -8.57 -30.91 40.79
C SER A 729 -8.68 -29.69 41.70
N GLU A 730 -7.55 -29.14 42.17
CA GLU A 730 -7.50 -27.94 43.02
C GLU A 730 -7.44 -26.63 42.20
N TRP A 731 -7.34 -26.73 40.88
CA TRP A 731 -7.30 -25.55 40.03
C TRP A 731 -8.64 -24.78 40.06
N PRO A 732 -8.63 -23.45 39.87
CA PRO A 732 -9.85 -22.65 39.85
C PRO A 732 -10.86 -23.18 38.82
N SER A 733 -11.95 -23.77 39.32
CA SER A 733 -13.00 -24.42 38.51
C SER A 733 -14.08 -23.43 38.12
N ASN A 734 -13.75 -22.41 37.32
CA ASN A 734 -14.73 -21.46 36.82
C ASN A 734 -14.87 -21.61 35.31
N ALA A 735 -15.68 -22.58 34.88
CA ALA A 735 -16.31 -22.50 33.57
C ALA A 735 -17.12 -21.19 33.57
N VAL A 736 -16.66 -20.19 32.82
CA VAL A 736 -17.37 -18.93 32.66
C VAL A 736 -18.75 -19.28 32.10
N GLN A 737 -19.77 -19.27 32.96
CA GLN A 737 -21.14 -19.34 32.49
C GLN A 737 -21.35 -18.10 31.62
N PRO A 738 -21.81 -18.26 30.37
CA PRO A 738 -22.04 -17.12 29.50
C PRO A 738 -23.17 -16.27 30.12
N VAL A 739 -22.79 -15.20 30.81
CA VAL A 739 -23.73 -14.16 31.20
C VAL A 739 -24.15 -13.47 29.90
N LEU A 740 -25.30 -13.86 29.36
CA LEU A 740 -25.96 -13.15 28.28
C LEU A 740 -26.44 -11.79 28.81
N SER A 741 -25.52 -10.85 28.98
CA SER A 741 -25.87 -9.44 29.12
C SER A 741 -25.81 -8.78 27.75
N ASP A 742 -26.88 -8.07 27.40
CA ASP A 742 -27.01 -7.30 26.15
C ASP A 742 -26.06 -6.08 26.07
N GLU A 743 -25.09 -5.96 26.99
CA GLU A 743 -24.26 -4.77 27.21
C GLU A 743 -22.74 -5.01 27.08
N LEU A 744 -22.31 -6.09 26.39
CA LEU A 744 -20.87 -6.29 26.18
C LEU A 744 -20.27 -5.21 25.28
N PRO A 745 -19.14 -4.58 25.68
CA PRO A 745 -18.44 -3.63 24.83
C PRO A 745 -18.03 -4.29 23.51
N GLU A 746 -18.07 -3.51 22.42
CA GLU A 746 -17.68 -3.95 21.07
C GLU A 746 -18.52 -5.09 20.46
N ALA A 747 -19.60 -5.52 21.11
CA ALA A 747 -20.61 -6.38 20.51
C ALA A 747 -21.15 -5.74 19.23
N ARG A 748 -21.26 -6.52 18.15
CA ARG A 748 -22.11 -6.13 17.04
C ARG A 748 -23.54 -6.38 17.47
N ASN A 749 -24.43 -5.41 17.22
CA ASN A 749 -25.87 -5.59 17.35
C ASN A 749 -26.35 -6.65 16.34
N MET A 750 -26.11 -7.91 16.66
CA MET A 750 -26.79 -9.03 16.03
C MET A 750 -28.15 -9.06 16.68
N LYS A 751 -29.16 -8.48 16.02
CA LYS A 751 -30.56 -8.71 16.39
C LYS A 751 -30.84 -10.20 16.24
N ILE A 752 -30.67 -10.97 17.30
CA ILE A 752 -31.13 -12.34 17.40
C ILE A 752 -32.62 -12.24 17.71
N MET A 753 -33.46 -12.47 16.69
CA MET A 753 -34.89 -12.65 16.90
C MET A 753 -35.10 -14.02 17.56
N HIS A 754 -35.30 -14.03 18.87
CA HIS A 754 -36.00 -15.14 19.51
C HIS A 754 -37.43 -15.14 18.97
N THR A 755 -37.76 -16.16 18.18
CA THR A 755 -39.14 -16.44 17.77
C THR A 755 -39.65 -17.52 18.69
N THR A 756 -40.48 -17.13 19.65
CA THR A 756 -41.36 -18.05 20.35
C THR A 756 -42.34 -18.63 19.34
N GLU A 757 -42.32 -19.96 19.21
CA GLU A 757 -43.29 -20.69 18.40
C GLU A 757 -44.70 -20.38 18.93
N THR A 758 -45.46 -19.63 18.13
CA THR A 758 -46.91 -19.69 18.21
C THR A 758 -47.40 -20.36 16.94
N SER A 759 -47.94 -21.55 17.15
CA SER A 759 -48.48 -22.43 16.14
C SER A 759 -49.57 -21.76 15.29
N THR A 760 -49.63 -22.23 14.04
CA THR A 760 -50.77 -22.21 13.12
C THR A 760 -51.22 -20.87 12.51
N THR A 761 -50.76 -20.61 11.28
CA THR A 761 -51.64 -20.35 10.12
C THR A 761 -50.85 -20.44 8.80
N PRO A 762 -51.35 -21.14 7.77
CA PRO A 762 -50.65 -21.28 6.50
C PRO A 762 -50.97 -20.09 5.58
N LEU A 763 -50.02 -19.17 5.42
CA LEU A 763 -49.68 -18.37 4.23
C LEU A 763 -48.87 -17.14 4.71
N ARG A 764 -47.67 -16.94 4.14
CA ARG A 764 -46.74 -15.86 4.47
C ARG A 764 -47.39 -14.48 4.26
N ASP A 765 -47.94 -13.89 5.31
CA ASP A 765 -48.29 -12.47 5.36
C ASP A 765 -47.17 -11.60 5.99
N ASN A 766 -46.03 -12.21 6.34
CA ASN A 766 -44.90 -11.50 6.94
C ASN A 766 -43.69 -11.43 5.96
N TYR A 767 -43.56 -10.30 5.26
CA TYR A 767 -42.47 -9.99 4.31
C TYR A 767 -41.26 -9.30 4.98
N LEU A 768 -41.04 -9.58 6.27
CA LEU A 768 -40.00 -8.92 7.07
C LEU A 768 -38.57 -9.17 6.52
N VAL A 769 -38.31 -10.35 5.97
CA VAL A 769 -36.99 -10.69 5.41
C VAL A 769 -36.70 -9.83 4.18
N GLU A 770 -37.70 -9.65 3.32
CA GLU A 770 -37.64 -8.83 2.12
C GLU A 770 -37.41 -7.36 2.48
N GLN A 771 -38.13 -6.84 3.48
CA GLN A 771 -37.97 -5.47 3.98
C GLN A 771 -36.56 -5.24 4.54
N GLN A 772 -36.05 -6.14 5.39
CA GLN A 772 -34.69 -6.02 5.93
C GLN A 772 -33.61 -6.10 4.84
N LEU A 773 -33.80 -6.92 3.80
CA LEU A 773 -32.88 -6.99 2.68
C LEU A 773 -32.88 -5.69 1.85
N LEU A 774 -34.04 -5.05 1.69
CA LEU A 774 -34.19 -3.77 0.99
C LEU A 774 -33.57 -2.58 1.74
N GLU A 775 -33.59 -2.59 3.07
CA GLU A 775 -32.94 -1.58 3.91
C GLU A 775 -31.41 -1.70 3.88
N ARG A 776 -30.89 -2.93 3.92
CA ARG A 776 -29.45 -3.19 4.08
C ARG A 776 -28.65 -3.14 2.78
N ARG A 777 -29.30 -3.15 1.61
CA ARG A 777 -28.63 -3.32 0.32
C ARG A 777 -29.10 -2.27 -0.70
N SER A 778 -28.16 -1.78 -1.50
CA SER A 778 -28.38 -0.75 -2.52
C SER A 778 -28.38 -1.28 -3.97
N ARG A 779 -28.24 -2.60 -4.17
CA ARG A 779 -28.21 -3.23 -5.50
C ARG A 779 -29.32 -4.27 -5.63
N PHE A 780 -30.19 -4.11 -6.62
CA PHE A 780 -31.37 -4.95 -6.83
C PHE A 780 -30.99 -6.43 -7.06
N ASN A 781 -30.03 -6.70 -7.94
CA ASN A 781 -29.60 -8.07 -8.24
C ASN A 781 -28.98 -8.81 -7.05
N LEU A 782 -28.29 -8.10 -6.15
CA LEU A 782 -27.74 -8.71 -4.95
C LEU A 782 -28.84 -9.13 -3.97
N ILE A 783 -29.90 -8.33 -3.86
CA ILE A 783 -31.08 -8.64 -3.02
C ILE A 783 -31.78 -9.88 -3.57
N VAL A 784 -32.05 -9.92 -4.88
CA VAL A 784 -32.71 -11.06 -5.53
C VAL A 784 -31.90 -12.35 -5.35
N ARG A 785 -30.58 -12.31 -5.57
CA ARG A 785 -29.72 -13.50 -5.36
C ARG A 785 -29.65 -13.93 -3.90
N SER A 786 -29.61 -12.97 -2.97
CA SER A 786 -29.63 -13.28 -1.53
C SER A 786 -30.94 -13.95 -1.13
N LEU A 787 -32.07 -13.43 -1.61
CA LEU A 787 -33.39 -14.00 -1.34
C LEU A 787 -33.54 -15.39 -2.00
N ALA A 788 -32.99 -15.59 -3.20
CA ALA A 788 -32.95 -16.89 -3.86
C ALA A 788 -32.13 -17.92 -3.05
N CYS A 789 -30.96 -17.54 -2.52
CA CYS A 789 -30.18 -18.42 -1.63
C CYS A 789 -30.93 -18.75 -0.34
N VAL A 790 -31.61 -17.77 0.27
CA VAL A 790 -32.42 -17.98 1.48
C VAL A 790 -33.57 -18.94 1.18
N ASN A 791 -34.29 -18.75 0.08
CA ASN A 791 -35.37 -19.65 -0.34
C ASN A 791 -34.86 -21.07 -0.61
N ARG A 792 -33.70 -21.21 -1.28
CA ARG A 792 -33.06 -22.51 -1.50
C ARG A 792 -32.66 -23.17 -0.19
N PHE A 793 -32.11 -22.42 0.75
CA PHE A 793 -31.75 -22.95 2.07
C PHE A 793 -32.99 -23.46 2.81
N VAL A 794 -34.07 -22.68 2.83
CA VAL A 794 -35.36 -23.09 3.43
C VAL A 794 -35.91 -24.34 2.73
N HIS A 795 -35.84 -24.40 1.40
CA HIS A 795 -36.25 -25.59 0.62
C HIS A 795 -35.41 -26.82 0.98
N ASN A 796 -34.09 -26.68 1.05
CA ASN A 796 -33.16 -27.79 1.33
C ASN A 796 -33.28 -28.33 2.76
N ILE A 797 -33.62 -27.48 3.73
CA ILE A 797 -33.91 -27.91 5.11
C ILE A 797 -35.21 -28.72 5.16
N LYS A 798 -36.23 -28.32 4.39
CA LYS A 798 -37.55 -28.96 4.37
C LYS A 798 -37.62 -30.18 3.45
N SER A 799 -36.60 -30.43 2.64
CA SER A 799 -36.58 -31.49 1.63
C SER A 799 -35.65 -32.64 2.01
N ARG A 800 -35.98 -33.86 1.56
CA ARG A 800 -35.11 -35.04 1.65
C ARG A 800 -33.85 -34.83 0.82
N THR A 801 -32.75 -35.50 1.19
CA THR A 801 -31.42 -35.29 0.60
C THR A 801 -31.40 -35.36 -0.93
N GLU A 802 -32.18 -36.26 -1.53
CA GLU A 802 -32.29 -36.46 -2.99
C GLU A 802 -33.00 -35.31 -3.73
N GLN A 803 -33.79 -34.50 -3.01
CA GLN A 803 -34.57 -33.37 -3.56
C GLN A 803 -33.92 -32.01 -3.28
N ARG A 804 -32.70 -32.00 -2.72
CA ARG A 804 -31.97 -30.77 -2.40
C ARG A 804 -31.33 -30.19 -3.65
N HIS A 805 -31.44 -28.88 -3.81
CA HIS A 805 -30.74 -28.16 -4.87
C HIS A 805 -29.31 -27.82 -4.43
N THR A 806 -28.31 -28.26 -5.19
CA THR A 806 -26.89 -27.97 -4.99
C THR A 806 -26.29 -27.25 -6.21
N GLY A 807 -25.15 -26.57 -6.07
CA GLY A 807 -24.50 -25.85 -7.16
C GLY A 807 -24.95 -24.39 -7.35
N GLN A 808 -24.79 -23.82 -8.55
CA GLN A 808 -25.14 -22.42 -8.84
C GLN A 808 -26.66 -22.18 -8.81
N LEU A 809 -27.10 -20.94 -8.53
CA LEU A 809 -28.52 -20.55 -8.60
C LEU A 809 -29.08 -20.77 -10.01
N VAL A 810 -30.18 -21.52 -10.13
CA VAL A 810 -30.86 -21.69 -11.42
C VAL A 810 -31.75 -20.48 -11.74
N PRO A 811 -31.97 -20.17 -13.04
CA PRO A 811 -32.78 -19.02 -13.45
C PRO A 811 -34.18 -18.98 -12.83
N SER A 812 -34.80 -20.16 -12.60
CA SER A 812 -36.11 -20.29 -11.96
C SER A 812 -36.13 -19.76 -10.52
N GLU A 813 -35.10 -20.05 -9.72
CA GLU A 813 -34.98 -19.57 -8.33
C GLU A 813 -34.77 -18.05 -8.27
N ILE A 814 -33.98 -17.51 -9.21
CA ILE A 814 -33.77 -16.07 -9.34
C ILE A 814 -35.07 -15.38 -9.75
N HIS A 815 -35.82 -15.97 -10.68
CA HIS A 815 -37.12 -15.45 -11.11
C HIS A 815 -38.16 -15.47 -9.98
N GLN A 816 -38.24 -16.58 -9.22
CA GLN A 816 -39.13 -16.68 -8.06
C GLN A 816 -38.79 -15.68 -6.96
N ALA A 817 -37.50 -15.51 -6.64
CA ALA A 817 -37.05 -14.51 -5.68
C ALA A 817 -37.35 -13.08 -6.15
N LYS A 818 -37.20 -12.80 -7.45
CA LYS A 818 -37.58 -11.51 -8.05
C LYS A 818 -39.08 -11.26 -7.86
N LEU A 819 -39.93 -12.21 -8.23
CA LEU A 819 -41.39 -12.09 -8.06
C LEU A 819 -41.81 -11.95 -6.60
N GLN A 820 -41.18 -12.69 -5.67
CA GLN A 820 -41.43 -12.56 -4.24
C GLN A 820 -41.14 -11.14 -3.72
N LEU A 821 -40.04 -10.52 -4.16
CA LEU A 821 -39.69 -9.15 -3.80
C LEU A 821 -40.69 -8.12 -4.37
N LEU A 822 -41.18 -8.34 -5.59
CA LEU A 822 -42.21 -7.47 -6.18
C LEU A 822 -43.55 -7.63 -5.45
N ARG A 823 -43.94 -8.85 -5.08
CA ARG A 823 -45.13 -9.12 -4.27
C ARG A 823 -45.05 -8.46 -2.89
N ALA A 824 -43.90 -8.50 -2.23
CA ALA A 824 -43.69 -7.80 -0.97
C ALA A 824 -44.02 -6.29 -1.09
N ALA A 825 -43.53 -5.63 -2.16
CA ALA A 825 -43.83 -4.23 -2.43
C ALA A 825 -45.31 -3.96 -2.72
N GLN A 826 -45.99 -4.89 -3.42
CA GLN A 826 -47.43 -4.80 -3.67
C GLN A 826 -48.23 -4.99 -2.38
N HIS A 827 -47.84 -5.93 -1.53
CA HIS A 827 -48.48 -6.17 -0.24
C HIS A 827 -48.35 -5.01 0.72
N GLU A 828 -47.22 -4.30 0.70
CA GLU A 828 -47.00 -3.12 1.53
C GLU A 828 -47.86 -1.93 1.10
N VAL A 829 -47.95 -1.67 -0.22
CA VAL A 829 -48.59 -0.44 -0.74
C VAL A 829 -50.04 -0.65 -1.20
N PHE A 830 -50.37 -1.82 -1.74
CA PHE A 830 -51.69 -2.15 -2.31
C PHE A 830 -52.47 -3.18 -1.47
N ALA A 831 -52.22 -3.24 -0.15
CA ALA A 831 -52.91 -4.14 0.76
C ALA A 831 -54.46 -4.11 0.65
N PRO A 832 -55.14 -2.94 0.61
CA PRO A 832 -56.60 -2.91 0.50
C PRO A 832 -57.09 -3.41 -0.87
N GLU A 833 -56.38 -3.10 -1.95
CA GLU A 833 -56.68 -3.60 -3.30
C GLU A 833 -56.51 -5.11 -3.40
N ILE A 834 -55.44 -5.68 -2.83
CA ILE A 834 -55.20 -7.13 -2.81
C ILE A 834 -56.33 -7.84 -2.06
N LYS A 835 -56.80 -7.29 -0.94
CA LYS A 835 -57.91 -7.88 -0.17
C LYS A 835 -59.22 -7.92 -0.98
N ILE A 836 -59.50 -6.87 -1.74
CA ILE A 836 -60.67 -6.78 -2.63
C ILE A 836 -60.54 -7.77 -3.81
N LEU A 837 -59.39 -7.77 -4.48
CA LEU A 837 -59.13 -8.66 -5.62
C LEU A 837 -59.12 -10.15 -5.22
N ARG A 838 -58.61 -10.49 -4.02
CA ARG A 838 -58.69 -11.86 -3.46
C ARG A 838 -60.12 -12.33 -3.26
N SER A 839 -61.06 -11.41 -2.98
CA SER A 839 -62.48 -11.72 -2.86
C SER A 839 -63.24 -11.80 -4.20
N GLY A 840 -62.52 -11.70 -5.33
CA GLY A 840 -63.10 -11.73 -6.67
C GLY A 840 -63.88 -10.48 -7.06
N LYS A 841 -63.80 -9.39 -6.28
CA LYS A 841 -64.52 -8.14 -6.51
C LYS A 841 -63.67 -7.15 -7.31
N LEU A 842 -64.32 -6.38 -8.18
CA LEU A 842 -63.68 -5.29 -8.94
C LEU A 842 -63.36 -4.10 -8.02
N LEU A 843 -62.27 -3.38 -8.32
CA LEU A 843 -61.90 -2.15 -7.61
C LEU A 843 -62.91 -1.04 -7.92
N SER A 844 -63.12 -0.14 -6.94
CA SER A 844 -63.97 1.05 -7.13
C SER A 844 -63.44 1.93 -8.26
N SER A 845 -64.34 2.56 -9.02
CA SER A 845 -64.00 3.51 -10.11
C SER A 845 -63.17 4.72 -9.65
N LYS A 846 -63.11 5.00 -8.34
CA LYS A 846 -62.27 6.05 -7.74
C LYS A 846 -60.81 5.61 -7.52
N ASN A 847 -60.49 4.32 -7.63
CA ASN A 847 -59.15 3.80 -7.42
C ASN A 847 -58.26 4.03 -8.67
N VAL A 848 -57.02 4.48 -8.46
CA VAL A 848 -56.04 4.78 -9.52
C VAL A 848 -55.74 3.56 -10.40
N LEU A 849 -55.83 2.34 -9.84
CA LEU A 849 -55.58 1.11 -10.56
C LEU A 849 -56.80 0.60 -11.33
N ALA A 850 -58.02 1.11 -11.08
CA ALA A 850 -59.24 0.58 -11.68
C ALA A 850 -59.23 0.65 -13.22
N ALA A 851 -58.59 1.68 -13.80
CA ALA A 851 -58.44 1.84 -15.24
C ALA A 851 -57.57 0.76 -15.91
N LEU A 852 -56.76 0.03 -15.14
CA LEU A 852 -55.87 -1.05 -15.60
C LEU A 852 -56.51 -2.43 -15.46
N HIS A 853 -57.78 -2.51 -15.05
CA HIS A 853 -58.53 -3.74 -14.79
C HIS A 853 -57.69 -4.82 -14.07
N PRO A 854 -57.11 -4.51 -12.90
CA PRO A 854 -56.07 -5.34 -12.30
C PRO A 854 -56.63 -6.68 -11.81
N PHE A 855 -55.85 -7.74 -11.96
CA PHE A 855 -56.17 -9.06 -11.44
C PHE A 855 -54.97 -9.67 -10.71
N LEU A 856 -55.23 -10.69 -9.90
CA LEU A 856 -54.19 -11.48 -9.23
C LEU A 856 -53.86 -12.70 -10.09
N ASP A 857 -52.59 -12.87 -10.44
CA ASP A 857 -52.14 -14.08 -11.13
C ASP A 857 -52.09 -15.30 -10.19
N SER A 858 -51.75 -16.48 -10.75
CA SER A 858 -51.62 -17.73 -9.99
C SER A 858 -50.59 -17.69 -8.87
N THR A 859 -49.70 -16.69 -8.87
CA THR A 859 -48.68 -16.47 -7.83
C THR A 859 -49.10 -15.43 -6.79
N GLY A 860 -50.29 -14.83 -6.93
CA GLY A 860 -50.82 -13.77 -6.07
C GLY A 860 -50.19 -12.40 -6.35
N THR A 861 -49.64 -12.18 -7.54
CA THR A 861 -49.06 -10.89 -7.98
C THR A 861 -50.13 -10.06 -8.70
N ILE A 862 -50.26 -8.77 -8.39
CA ILE A 862 -51.16 -7.86 -9.11
C ILE A 862 -50.57 -7.55 -10.49
N ARG A 863 -51.34 -7.80 -11.54
CA ARG A 863 -50.98 -7.51 -12.94
C ARG A 863 -52.05 -6.69 -13.63
N VAL A 864 -51.65 -6.02 -14.71
CA VAL A 864 -52.58 -5.31 -15.60
C VAL A 864 -53.44 -6.34 -16.34
N GLY A 865 -54.76 -6.20 -16.22
CA GLY A 865 -55.71 -6.97 -17.03
C GLY A 865 -56.18 -6.16 -18.23
N GLY A 866 -56.94 -6.81 -19.13
CA GLY A 866 -57.64 -6.10 -20.21
C GLY A 866 -57.44 -6.68 -21.61
N ARG A 867 -57.50 -5.78 -22.60
CA ARG A 867 -57.84 -6.04 -24.02
C ARG A 867 -56.83 -6.88 -24.81
N LEU A 868 -55.63 -7.12 -24.27
CA LEU A 868 -54.53 -7.83 -24.95
C LEU A 868 -54.44 -9.33 -24.59
N GLU A 869 -55.42 -9.86 -23.86
CA GLU A 869 -55.49 -11.27 -23.44
C GLU A 869 -55.37 -12.25 -24.64
N ASN A 870 -56.06 -11.92 -25.75
CA ASN A 870 -56.08 -12.69 -26.99
C ASN A 870 -54.91 -12.38 -27.96
N SER A 871 -53.91 -11.56 -27.57
CA SER A 871 -52.75 -11.28 -28.44
C SER A 871 -51.75 -12.45 -28.48
N ASP A 872 -50.82 -12.50 -29.44
CA ASP A 872 -49.75 -13.53 -29.46
C ASP A 872 -48.52 -13.17 -28.62
N GLN A 873 -48.61 -12.13 -27.78
CA GLN A 873 -47.47 -11.62 -27.01
C GLN A 873 -47.13 -12.49 -25.78
N PRO A 874 -45.89 -12.44 -25.26
CA PRO A 874 -45.52 -13.12 -24.02
C PRO A 874 -46.37 -12.69 -22.82
N TYR A 875 -46.60 -13.60 -21.86
CA TYR A 875 -47.47 -13.38 -20.70
C TYR A 875 -47.13 -12.12 -19.89
N ASP A 876 -45.85 -11.86 -19.61
CA ASP A 876 -45.39 -10.67 -18.87
C ASP A 876 -45.61 -9.36 -19.64
N ARG A 877 -45.79 -9.43 -20.96
CA ARG A 877 -46.08 -8.28 -21.83
C ARG A 877 -47.58 -8.05 -21.99
N LYS A 878 -48.38 -9.13 -22.01
CA LYS A 878 -49.85 -9.07 -21.96
C LYS A 878 -50.33 -8.52 -20.61
N HIS A 879 -49.68 -8.99 -19.55
CA HIS A 879 -50.06 -8.75 -18.17
C HIS A 879 -48.84 -8.24 -17.37
N PRO A 880 -48.33 -7.03 -17.65
CA PRO A 880 -47.20 -6.47 -16.92
C PRO A 880 -47.51 -6.32 -15.43
N VAL A 881 -46.49 -6.55 -14.60
CA VAL A 881 -46.62 -6.46 -13.13
C VAL A 881 -46.79 -5.02 -12.71
N ILE A 882 -47.82 -4.72 -11.91
CA ILE A 882 -48.10 -3.36 -11.44
C ILE A 882 -47.19 -3.02 -10.26
N LEU A 883 -46.43 -1.92 -10.33
CA LEU A 883 -45.52 -1.52 -9.27
C LEU A 883 -45.84 -0.12 -8.71
N PRO A 884 -45.71 0.08 -7.38
CA PRO A 884 -45.92 1.38 -6.76
C PRO A 884 -44.81 2.37 -7.13
N LYS A 885 -45.20 3.63 -7.39
CA LYS A 885 -44.30 4.71 -7.79
C LYS A 885 -43.21 5.01 -6.75
N SER A 886 -43.60 5.08 -5.48
CA SER A 886 -42.79 5.60 -4.38
C SER A 886 -42.29 4.48 -3.46
N HIS A 887 -41.73 3.41 -4.03
CA HIS A 887 -41.21 2.28 -3.26
C HIS A 887 -39.75 1.99 -3.59
N ARG A 888 -38.99 1.52 -2.58
CA ARG A 888 -37.55 1.27 -2.70
C ARG A 888 -37.23 0.21 -3.76
N VAL A 889 -38.04 -0.85 -3.83
CA VAL A 889 -37.94 -1.91 -4.87
C VAL A 889 -38.02 -1.31 -6.27
N THR A 890 -38.98 -0.42 -6.50
CA THR A 890 -39.18 0.25 -7.79
C THR A 890 -37.98 1.11 -8.17
N GLN A 891 -37.45 1.91 -7.22
CA GLN A 891 -36.26 2.73 -7.46
C GLN A 891 -35.03 1.88 -7.79
N LEU A 892 -34.79 0.81 -7.02
CA LEU A 892 -33.66 -0.08 -7.21
C LEU A 892 -33.76 -0.88 -8.52
N LEU A 893 -34.96 -1.31 -8.90
CA LEU A 893 -35.22 -1.99 -10.18
C LEU A 893 -34.95 -1.05 -11.37
N VAL A 894 -35.45 0.19 -11.30
CA VAL A 894 -35.22 1.20 -12.35
C VAL A 894 -33.74 1.57 -12.45
N LEU A 895 -33.03 1.68 -11.31
CA LEU A 895 -31.59 1.90 -11.27
C LEU A 895 -30.81 0.72 -11.87
N GLU A 896 -31.20 -0.52 -11.56
CA GLU A 896 -30.59 -1.71 -12.14
C GLU A 896 -30.76 -1.73 -13.66
N LEU A 897 -31.98 -1.51 -14.17
CA LEU A 897 -32.25 -1.44 -15.61
C LEU A 897 -31.49 -0.28 -16.28
N HIS A 898 -31.30 0.84 -15.59
CA HIS A 898 -30.47 1.97 -16.07
C HIS A 898 -29.00 1.56 -16.22
N LEU A 899 -28.45 0.82 -15.24
CA LEU A 899 -27.07 0.35 -15.26
C LEU A 899 -26.85 -0.78 -16.29
N GLN A 900 -27.75 -1.76 -16.35
CA GLN A 900 -27.70 -2.87 -17.31
C GLN A 900 -27.75 -2.41 -18.77
N ASN A 901 -28.44 -1.29 -19.03
CA ASN A 901 -28.52 -0.69 -20.37
C ASN A 901 -27.50 0.45 -20.56
N LEU A 902 -26.33 0.37 -19.92
CA LEU A 902 -25.20 1.29 -20.08
C LEU A 902 -25.57 2.77 -19.87
N HIS A 903 -26.23 3.08 -18.76
CA HIS A 903 -26.72 4.43 -18.44
C HIS A 903 -27.77 4.97 -19.43
N ALA A 904 -28.65 4.09 -19.90
CA ALA A 904 -29.76 4.42 -20.80
C ALA A 904 -30.54 5.67 -20.35
N GLY A 905 -30.80 6.57 -21.31
CA GLY A 905 -31.59 7.77 -21.08
C GLY A 905 -33.07 7.47 -20.79
N PRO A 906 -33.84 8.46 -20.29
CA PRO A 906 -35.21 8.25 -19.82
C PRO A 906 -36.16 7.57 -20.82
N THR A 907 -36.04 7.89 -22.10
CA THR A 907 -36.91 7.35 -23.15
C THR A 907 -36.66 5.85 -23.40
N LEU A 908 -35.39 5.43 -23.52
CA LEU A 908 -35.02 4.03 -23.69
C LEU A 908 -35.38 3.23 -22.43
N LEU A 909 -35.08 3.77 -21.25
CA LEU A 909 -35.36 3.10 -19.99
C LEU A 909 -36.87 2.88 -19.76
N THR A 910 -37.71 3.85 -20.13
CA THR A 910 -39.17 3.71 -20.07
C THR A 910 -39.66 2.61 -21.02
N ALA A 911 -39.08 2.50 -22.22
CA ALA A 911 -39.44 1.44 -23.17
C ALA A 911 -39.12 0.04 -22.63
N VAL A 912 -37.95 -0.13 -22.02
CA VAL A 912 -37.51 -1.39 -21.41
C VAL A 912 -38.40 -1.76 -20.21
N ILE A 913 -38.77 -0.79 -19.36
CA ILE A 913 -39.63 -1.03 -18.20
C ILE A 913 -41.02 -1.52 -18.63
N ASN A 914 -41.65 -0.86 -19.60
CA ASN A 914 -43.02 -1.16 -20.04
C ASN A 914 -43.18 -2.55 -20.69
N GLN A 915 -42.08 -3.24 -21.01
CA GLN A 915 -42.14 -4.62 -21.53
C GLN A 915 -42.46 -5.66 -20.43
N GLN A 916 -42.18 -5.35 -19.17
CA GLN A 916 -42.33 -6.30 -18.05
C GLN A 916 -43.08 -5.71 -16.84
N PHE A 917 -43.07 -4.39 -16.67
CA PHE A 917 -43.57 -3.71 -15.49
C PHE A 917 -44.41 -2.49 -15.87
N TRP A 918 -45.51 -2.31 -15.15
CA TRP A 918 -46.32 -1.11 -15.23
C TRP A 918 -46.15 -0.28 -13.96
N ILE A 919 -45.31 0.77 -14.02
CA ILE A 919 -45.08 1.68 -12.90
C ILE A 919 -46.02 2.88 -13.01
N VAL A 920 -46.87 3.07 -12.01
CA VAL A 920 -47.75 4.25 -11.94
C VAL A 920 -46.90 5.52 -11.91
N GLY A 921 -46.98 6.37 -12.95
CA GLY A 921 -46.13 7.57 -13.07
C GLY A 921 -44.67 7.30 -13.45
N CYS A 922 -44.40 6.24 -14.23
CA CYS A 922 -43.08 5.76 -14.66
C CYS A 922 -42.09 6.87 -15.08
N GLN A 923 -42.52 7.84 -15.90
CA GLN A 923 -41.64 8.90 -16.41
C GLN A 923 -41.02 9.77 -15.31
N THR A 924 -41.69 9.94 -14.17
CA THR A 924 -41.16 10.73 -13.05
C THR A 924 -40.09 9.94 -12.32
N VAL A 925 -40.37 8.67 -11.98
CA VAL A 925 -39.41 7.77 -11.31
C VAL A 925 -38.13 7.60 -12.15
N VAL A 926 -38.29 7.38 -13.46
CA VAL A 926 -37.17 7.24 -14.40
C VAL A 926 -36.33 8.52 -14.46
N ARG A 927 -36.97 9.70 -14.53
CA ARG A 927 -36.23 10.98 -14.54
C ARG A 927 -35.49 11.22 -13.23
N ASP A 928 -36.07 10.88 -12.10
CA ASP A 928 -35.47 11.08 -10.78
C ASP A 928 -34.27 10.14 -10.58
N VAL A 929 -34.37 8.87 -10.99
CA VAL A 929 -33.25 7.91 -10.95
C VAL A 929 -32.10 8.36 -11.86
N VAL A 930 -32.39 8.79 -13.10
CA VAL A 930 -31.37 9.28 -14.04
C VAL A 930 -30.73 10.60 -13.56
N ARG A 931 -31.50 11.50 -12.93
CA ARG A 931 -30.98 12.73 -12.31
C ARG A 931 -30.18 12.48 -11.03
N GLY A 932 -30.51 11.44 -10.27
CA GLY A 932 -29.75 11.00 -9.11
C GLY A 932 -28.45 10.25 -9.46
N CYS A 933 -28.28 9.82 -10.71
CA CYS A 933 -27.06 9.16 -11.17
C CYS A 933 -25.90 10.17 -11.28
N THR A 934 -24.94 10.06 -10.36
CA THR A 934 -23.77 10.94 -10.27
C THR A 934 -22.95 11.00 -11.57
N ARG A 935 -22.80 9.85 -12.26
CA ARG A 935 -22.14 9.77 -13.58
C ARG A 935 -22.88 10.58 -14.64
N CYS A 936 -24.22 10.46 -14.70
CA CYS A 936 -25.04 11.19 -15.67
C CYS A 936 -25.09 12.71 -15.39
N VAL A 937 -25.04 13.13 -14.13
CA VAL A 937 -25.08 14.55 -13.71
C VAL A 937 -23.81 15.29 -14.13
N ARG A 938 -22.64 14.68 -13.93
CA ARG A 938 -21.34 15.29 -14.24
C ARG A 938 -21.16 15.61 -15.74
N LEU A 939 -21.91 14.96 -16.64
CA LEU A 939 -21.73 15.05 -18.10
C LEU A 939 -22.59 16.14 -18.81
N LYS A 940 -23.44 16.92 -18.12
CA LYS A 940 -24.52 17.74 -18.75
C LYS A 940 -24.37 19.29 -18.67
N GLY A 941 -23.19 19.89 -18.89
CA GLY A 941 -23.02 21.37 -18.95
C GLY A 941 -23.78 22.07 -20.10
N LYS A 942 -24.43 23.22 -19.84
CA LYS A 942 -25.34 23.93 -20.80
C LYS A 942 -24.65 25.04 -21.63
N THR A 943 -25.07 25.24 -22.89
CA THR A 943 -24.60 26.30 -23.84
C THR A 943 -25.78 27.03 -24.51
N ALA A 944 -25.54 28.20 -25.14
CA ALA A 944 -26.56 29.05 -25.80
C ALA A 944 -27.14 28.45 -27.11
N THR A 945 -28.37 28.81 -27.51
CA THR A 945 -29.16 28.15 -28.57
C THR A 945 -30.03 29.10 -29.43
N GLN A 946 -30.41 28.74 -30.67
CA GLN A 946 -31.27 29.53 -31.61
C GLN A 946 -32.08 28.61 -32.59
N LEU A 947 -33.13 29.10 -33.31
CA LEU A 947 -34.13 28.35 -34.12
C LEU A 947 -33.58 27.39 -35.24
N MET A 948 -34.23 26.23 -35.49
CA MET A 948 -33.79 25.08 -36.33
C MET A 948 -34.30 25.05 -37.80
N GLY A 949 -33.53 24.50 -38.77
CA GLY A 949 -33.86 24.41 -40.22
C GLY A 949 -34.56 23.12 -40.73
N ASN A 950 -34.86 23.02 -42.04
CA ASN A 950 -35.67 21.95 -42.70
C ASN A 950 -34.91 20.61 -42.95
N LEU A 951 -35.63 19.49 -43.12
CA LEU A 951 -35.09 18.12 -43.26
C LEU A 951 -34.78 17.69 -44.73
N PRO A 952 -33.70 16.93 -45.01
CA PRO A 952 -33.37 16.46 -46.37
C PRO A 952 -34.15 15.20 -46.83
N PRO A 953 -34.28 14.95 -48.16
CA PRO A 953 -35.08 13.85 -48.75
C PRO A 953 -34.69 12.44 -48.27
N ALA A 954 -33.40 12.19 -48.04
CA ALA A 954 -32.90 10.90 -47.54
C ALA A 954 -33.47 10.51 -46.15
N ARG A 955 -34.13 11.44 -45.43
CA ARG A 955 -34.75 11.18 -44.12
C ARG A 955 -36.23 10.80 -44.18
N VAL A 956 -36.87 10.91 -45.34
CA VAL A 956 -38.32 10.74 -45.51
C VAL A 956 -38.69 9.62 -46.49
N LEU A 957 -37.70 8.94 -47.09
CA LEU A 957 -37.90 7.81 -47.99
C LEU A 957 -37.81 6.48 -47.22
N ALA A 958 -38.79 5.59 -47.44
CA ALA A 958 -38.82 4.24 -46.90
C ALA A 958 -37.87 3.33 -47.71
N THR A 959 -36.68 3.08 -47.19
CA THR A 959 -35.63 2.30 -47.86
C THR A 959 -34.92 1.35 -46.90
N ARG A 960 -34.30 0.28 -47.41
CA ARG A 960 -33.50 -0.67 -46.61
C ARG A 960 -32.58 0.05 -45.62
N ALA A 961 -32.48 -0.46 -44.39
CA ALA A 961 -31.57 0.11 -43.39
C ALA A 961 -30.14 0.16 -43.93
N PHE A 962 -29.45 1.27 -43.70
CA PHE A 962 -28.13 1.59 -44.24
C PHE A 962 -28.03 1.75 -45.76
N ALA A 963 -29.15 1.96 -46.48
CA ALA A 963 -29.10 2.38 -47.89
C ALA A 963 -28.49 3.79 -48.07
N TYR A 964 -28.72 4.70 -47.11
CA TYR A 964 -28.13 6.04 -47.06
C TYR A 964 -27.41 6.21 -45.73
N VAL A 965 -26.09 6.39 -45.76
CA VAL A 965 -25.24 6.33 -44.56
C VAL A 965 -24.43 7.61 -44.41
N GLY A 966 -24.42 8.18 -43.21
CA GLY A 966 -23.43 9.18 -42.79
C GLY A 966 -22.29 8.50 -42.02
N ILE A 967 -21.05 8.90 -42.28
CA ILE A 967 -19.84 8.35 -41.65
C ILE A 967 -19.05 9.45 -40.93
N ASP A 968 -18.56 9.14 -39.73
CA ASP A 968 -17.69 10.03 -38.95
C ASP A 968 -16.69 9.25 -38.08
N TYR A 969 -15.59 9.91 -37.70
CA TYR A 969 -14.60 9.38 -36.76
C TYR A 969 -14.81 9.94 -35.34
N ALA A 970 -14.80 9.07 -34.33
CA ALA A 970 -14.78 9.43 -32.93
C ALA A 970 -13.44 9.04 -32.29
N GLY A 971 -12.62 10.02 -31.91
CA GLY A 971 -11.33 9.79 -31.24
C GLY A 971 -10.43 11.03 -31.24
N PRO A 972 -9.22 10.97 -30.64
CA PRO A 972 -8.51 9.75 -30.23
C PRO A 972 -8.90 9.22 -28.83
N LEU A 973 -8.98 7.90 -28.72
CA LEU A 973 -9.06 7.11 -27.49
C LEU A 973 -7.68 6.51 -27.18
N LYS A 974 -7.40 6.22 -25.90
CA LYS A 974 -6.15 5.57 -25.49
C LYS A 974 -6.29 4.04 -25.55
N ILE A 975 -5.53 3.39 -26.42
CA ILE A 975 -5.52 1.92 -26.58
C ILE A 975 -4.20 1.33 -26.07
N LYS A 976 -4.27 0.22 -25.33
CA LYS A 976 -3.12 -0.59 -24.91
C LYS A 976 -2.96 -1.81 -25.83
N ALA A 977 -1.72 -2.18 -26.13
CA ALA A 977 -1.42 -3.35 -26.95
C ALA A 977 -1.62 -4.71 -26.21
N GLY A 978 -1.79 -4.72 -24.88
CA GLY A 978 -2.03 -5.95 -24.11
C GLY A 978 -2.13 -5.72 -22.60
N CYS A 979 -2.39 -6.79 -21.84
CA CYS A 979 -2.64 -6.78 -20.38
C CYS A 979 -1.38 -6.95 -19.51
N VAL A 980 -0.19 -6.56 -20.00
CA VAL A 980 1.10 -6.72 -19.29
C VAL A 980 1.59 -5.37 -18.75
N ARG A 981 2.34 -5.38 -17.64
CA ARG A 981 2.95 -4.15 -17.06
C ARG A 981 4.00 -3.58 -18.03
N GLY A 982 3.97 -2.27 -18.27
CA GLY A 982 4.94 -1.55 -19.12
C GLY A 982 4.56 -1.38 -20.60
N VAL A 983 3.35 -1.75 -21.03
CA VAL A 983 2.95 -1.71 -22.44
C VAL A 983 2.67 -0.30 -22.95
N LYS A 984 3.15 0.01 -24.16
CA LYS A 984 2.99 1.29 -24.87
C LYS A 984 1.52 1.59 -25.16
N VAL A 985 1.07 2.79 -24.80
CA VAL A 985 -0.29 3.29 -25.07
C VAL A 985 -0.29 4.03 -26.41
N SER A 986 -1.14 3.62 -27.34
CA SER A 986 -1.35 4.25 -28.65
C SER A 986 -2.69 4.98 -28.72
N LYS A 987 -2.86 5.84 -29.74
CA LYS A 987 -4.14 6.47 -30.05
C LYS A 987 -4.94 5.52 -30.94
N GLY A 988 -6.20 5.26 -30.61
CA GLY A 988 -7.15 4.59 -31.48
C GLY A 988 -8.41 5.40 -31.70
N TYR A 989 -9.25 4.95 -32.62
CA TYR A 989 -10.40 5.69 -33.11
C TYR A 989 -11.60 4.77 -33.32
N ILE A 990 -12.78 5.33 -33.45
CA ILE A 990 -14.02 4.61 -33.77
C ILE A 990 -14.60 5.19 -35.05
N VAL A 991 -14.95 4.33 -35.99
CA VAL A 991 -15.73 4.72 -37.17
C VAL A 991 -17.20 4.52 -36.87
N VAL A 992 -17.98 5.59 -36.99
CA VAL A 992 -19.42 5.62 -36.70
C VAL A 992 -20.18 5.71 -38.01
N TYR A 993 -20.95 4.67 -38.33
CA TYR A 993 -21.86 4.62 -39.48
C TYR A 993 -23.29 4.87 -39.00
N VAL A 994 -24.00 5.83 -39.58
CA VAL A 994 -25.38 6.17 -39.19
C VAL A 994 -26.31 6.14 -40.39
N CYS A 995 -27.35 5.30 -40.32
CA CYS A 995 -28.41 5.25 -41.32
C CYS A 995 -29.28 6.52 -41.25
N LEU A 996 -29.45 7.22 -42.37
CA LEU A 996 -30.21 8.48 -42.42
C LEU A 996 -31.73 8.26 -42.36
N SER A 997 -32.23 7.12 -42.84
CA SER A 997 -33.66 6.79 -42.89
C SER A 997 -34.18 6.25 -41.55
N THR A 998 -33.46 5.30 -40.94
CA THR A 998 -33.90 4.58 -39.72
C THR A 998 -33.18 5.02 -38.46
N ARG A 999 -32.17 5.90 -38.56
CA ARG A 999 -31.26 6.29 -37.46
C ARG A 999 -30.52 5.10 -36.82
N ALA A 1000 -30.42 3.95 -37.48
CA ALA A 1000 -29.58 2.84 -37.03
C ALA A 1000 -28.10 3.27 -36.99
N VAL A 1001 -27.35 2.78 -36.01
CA VAL A 1001 -25.92 3.06 -35.84
C VAL A 1001 -25.14 1.75 -35.98
N HIS A 1002 -23.99 1.79 -36.62
CA HIS A 1002 -23.02 0.69 -36.66
C HIS A 1002 -21.63 1.24 -36.27
N LEU A 1003 -20.91 0.54 -35.40
CA LEU A 1003 -19.66 1.01 -34.79
C LEU A 1003 -18.50 0.05 -35.11
N GLU A 1004 -17.37 0.59 -35.55
CA GLU A 1004 -16.15 -0.19 -35.81
C GLU A 1004 -14.93 0.42 -35.10
N ALA A 1005 -14.13 -0.39 -34.42
CA ALA A 1005 -12.85 0.05 -33.87
C ALA A 1005 -11.80 0.19 -34.99
N ALA A 1006 -10.98 1.23 -34.88
CA ALA A 1006 -9.89 1.55 -35.80
C ALA A 1006 -8.60 1.84 -35.02
N SER A 1007 -7.49 1.23 -35.43
CA SER A 1007 -6.17 1.43 -34.81
C SER A 1007 -5.57 2.80 -35.12
N ASP A 1008 -5.94 3.41 -36.25
CA ASP A 1008 -5.49 4.74 -36.69
C ASP A 1008 -6.54 5.39 -37.63
N MET A 1009 -6.24 6.61 -38.09
CA MET A 1009 -7.06 7.33 -39.08
C MET A 1009 -6.53 7.17 -40.52
N SER A 1010 -5.75 6.15 -40.82
CA SER A 1010 -5.26 5.94 -42.19
C SER A 1010 -6.37 5.46 -43.13
N THR A 1011 -6.20 5.72 -44.42
CA THR A 1011 -7.10 5.25 -45.49
C THR A 1011 -7.25 3.72 -45.48
N ASN A 1012 -6.18 2.97 -45.26
CA ASN A 1012 -6.19 1.50 -45.25
C ASN A 1012 -6.99 0.93 -44.08
N THR A 1013 -6.84 1.52 -42.89
CA THR A 1013 -7.61 1.13 -41.71
C THR A 1013 -9.09 1.47 -41.91
N PHE A 1014 -9.41 2.62 -42.48
CA PHE A 1014 -10.78 2.97 -42.82
C PHE A 1014 -11.41 1.97 -43.81
N ILE A 1015 -10.72 1.65 -44.91
CA ILE A 1015 -11.19 0.66 -45.90
C ILE A 1015 -11.47 -0.69 -45.22
N SER A 1016 -10.62 -1.11 -44.28
CA SER A 1016 -10.84 -2.34 -43.51
C SER A 1016 -12.11 -2.27 -42.66
N THR A 1017 -12.39 -1.12 -42.02
CA THR A 1017 -13.66 -0.92 -41.29
C THR A 1017 -14.87 -0.91 -42.22
N LEU A 1018 -14.74 -0.32 -43.42
CA LEU A 1018 -15.81 -0.26 -44.42
C LEU A 1018 -16.14 -1.65 -44.96
N LYS A 1019 -15.12 -2.48 -45.22
CA LYS A 1019 -15.31 -3.90 -45.59
C LYS A 1019 -16.06 -4.66 -44.49
N ARG A 1020 -15.70 -4.49 -43.21
CA ARG A 1020 -16.42 -5.11 -42.10
C ARG A 1020 -17.87 -4.65 -42.01
N PHE A 1021 -18.13 -3.35 -42.17
CA PHE A 1021 -19.48 -2.78 -42.20
C PHE A 1021 -20.33 -3.37 -43.33
N VAL A 1022 -19.83 -3.33 -44.56
CA VAL A 1022 -20.55 -3.83 -45.74
C VAL A 1022 -20.79 -5.34 -45.66
N SER A 1023 -19.81 -6.12 -45.18
CA SER A 1023 -20.00 -7.56 -44.98
C SER A 1023 -21.08 -7.90 -43.95
N ARG A 1024 -21.34 -7.00 -42.99
CA ARG A 1024 -22.36 -7.20 -41.95
C ARG A 1024 -23.72 -6.60 -42.31
N ARG A 1025 -23.75 -5.48 -43.04
CA ARG A 1025 -24.96 -4.67 -43.27
C ARG A 1025 -25.38 -4.57 -44.75
N GLY A 1026 -24.57 -5.10 -45.67
CA GLY A 1026 -24.75 -4.97 -47.12
C GLY A 1026 -24.32 -3.61 -47.65
N TYR A 1027 -24.17 -3.49 -48.97
CA TYR A 1027 -23.69 -2.27 -49.63
C TYR A 1027 -24.68 -1.08 -49.51
N PRO A 1028 -24.21 0.13 -49.17
CA PRO A 1028 -25.04 1.34 -49.21
C PRO A 1028 -25.28 1.82 -50.64
N ASN A 1029 -26.31 2.63 -50.88
CA ASN A 1029 -26.53 3.31 -52.16
C ASN A 1029 -25.81 4.67 -52.17
N GLU A 1030 -25.73 5.35 -51.02
CA GLU A 1030 -25.04 6.63 -50.88
C GLU A 1030 -24.32 6.73 -49.52
N ILE A 1031 -23.07 7.20 -49.55
CA ILE A 1031 -22.27 7.52 -48.37
C ILE A 1031 -22.06 9.03 -48.29
N ARG A 1032 -22.27 9.61 -47.10
CA ARG A 1032 -21.98 11.02 -46.79
C ARG A 1032 -20.91 11.14 -45.72
N SER A 1033 -19.91 11.97 -45.94
CA SER A 1033 -18.84 12.26 -44.96
C SER A 1033 -18.36 13.71 -45.04
N ASP A 1034 -17.50 14.12 -44.11
CA ASP A 1034 -16.72 15.35 -44.24
C ASP A 1034 -15.51 15.17 -45.17
N ASN A 1035 -14.80 16.26 -45.47
CA ASN A 1035 -13.62 16.29 -46.35
C ASN A 1035 -12.34 15.76 -45.67
N GLY A 1036 -12.45 14.77 -44.79
CA GLY A 1036 -11.29 14.11 -44.18
C GLY A 1036 -10.40 13.45 -45.25
N THR A 1037 -9.08 13.63 -45.16
CA THR A 1037 -8.10 13.11 -46.14
C THR A 1037 -8.14 11.58 -46.28
N ASN A 1038 -8.51 10.89 -45.20
CA ASN A 1038 -8.76 9.45 -45.12
C ASN A 1038 -10.01 9.01 -45.90
N PHE A 1039 -11.10 9.78 -45.85
CA PHE A 1039 -12.32 9.50 -46.62
C PHE A 1039 -12.14 9.82 -48.11
N ILE A 1040 -11.44 10.92 -48.43
CA ILE A 1040 -11.07 11.28 -49.81
C ILE A 1040 -10.15 10.20 -50.41
N GLY A 1041 -9.16 9.74 -49.65
CA GLY A 1041 -8.30 8.64 -50.07
C GLY A 1041 -9.08 7.34 -50.30
N ALA A 1042 -10.09 7.05 -49.48
CA ALA A 1042 -10.90 5.85 -49.62
C ALA A 1042 -11.83 5.90 -50.84
N ASP A 1043 -12.47 7.06 -51.11
CA ASP A 1043 -13.24 7.28 -52.35
C ASP A 1043 -12.34 7.09 -53.58
N ARG A 1044 -11.11 7.61 -53.56
CA ARG A 1044 -10.14 7.41 -54.64
C ARG A 1044 -9.78 5.94 -54.85
N VAL A 1045 -9.45 5.20 -53.80
CA VAL A 1045 -9.10 3.76 -53.89
C VAL A 1045 -10.29 2.93 -54.38
N LEU A 1046 -11.52 3.27 -53.94
CA LEU A 1046 -12.73 2.60 -54.40
C LEU A 1046 -12.97 2.84 -55.90
N ARG A 1047 -12.73 4.06 -56.40
CA ARG A 1047 -12.82 4.38 -57.84
C ARG A 1047 -11.74 3.69 -58.65
N GLU A 1048 -10.48 3.73 -58.20
CA GLU A 1048 -9.36 3.04 -58.86
C GLU A 1048 -9.57 1.52 -58.94
N PHE A 1049 -10.17 0.90 -57.91
CA PHE A 1049 -10.51 -0.52 -57.90
C PHE A 1049 -11.65 -0.86 -58.88
N VAL A 1050 -12.64 0.03 -59.01
CA VAL A 1050 -13.71 -0.08 -60.02
C VAL A 1050 -13.13 0.05 -61.44
N ASP A 1051 -12.23 1.01 -61.67
CA ASP A 1051 -11.58 1.24 -62.96
C ASP A 1051 -10.62 0.09 -63.35
N GLN A 1052 -9.89 -0.50 -62.39
CA GLN A 1052 -9.01 -1.64 -62.63
C GLN A 1052 -9.78 -2.91 -63.02
N ILE A 1053 -10.93 -3.20 -62.40
CA ILE A 1053 -11.72 -4.38 -62.77
C ILE A 1053 -12.39 -4.19 -64.14
N GLN A 1054 -12.77 -2.96 -64.51
CA GLN A 1054 -13.25 -2.65 -65.86
C GLN A 1054 -12.22 -2.95 -66.97
N SER A 1055 -10.92 -2.97 -66.65
CA SER A 1055 -9.87 -3.25 -67.64
C SER A 1055 -9.62 -4.74 -67.95
N HIS A 1056 -10.16 -5.69 -67.15
CA HIS A 1056 -9.73 -7.10 -67.20
C HIS A 1056 -10.83 -8.14 -67.46
N THR A 1057 -12.08 -7.79 -67.78
CA THR A 1057 -13.06 -8.79 -68.28
C THR A 1057 -14.30 -8.12 -68.88
N LYS A 1058 -14.63 -8.42 -70.14
CA LYS A 1058 -15.86 -7.92 -70.81
C LYS A 1058 -17.16 -8.47 -70.21
N ASP A 1059 -17.09 -9.50 -69.35
CA ASP A 1059 -18.24 -10.04 -68.62
C ASP A 1059 -18.40 -9.46 -67.19
N ALA A 1060 -17.49 -8.58 -66.75
CA ALA A 1060 -17.56 -7.90 -65.45
C ALA A 1060 -18.44 -6.63 -65.45
N GLU A 1061 -19.01 -6.25 -66.60
CA GLU A 1061 -19.86 -5.05 -66.74
C GLU A 1061 -21.17 -5.16 -65.95
N ARG A 1062 -21.73 -6.35 -65.74
CA ARG A 1062 -23.02 -6.52 -65.03
C ARG A 1062 -22.91 -6.66 -63.50
N TYR A 1063 -21.80 -7.14 -62.96
CA TYR A 1063 -21.67 -7.39 -61.52
C TYR A 1063 -21.15 -6.17 -60.73
N LEU A 1064 -20.39 -5.29 -61.38
CA LEU A 1064 -19.76 -4.11 -60.72
C LEU A 1064 -20.42 -2.78 -61.08
N SER A 1065 -21.14 -2.68 -62.20
CA SER A 1065 -22.02 -1.52 -62.51
C SER A 1065 -23.13 -1.33 -61.46
N ASN A 1066 -23.48 -2.39 -60.72
CA ASN A 1066 -24.49 -2.35 -59.66
C ASN A 1066 -23.95 -2.05 -58.25
N LEU A 1067 -22.63 -1.91 -58.06
CA LEU A 1067 -22.06 -1.52 -56.77
C LEU A 1067 -22.09 0.01 -56.53
N GLY A 1068 -22.84 0.77 -57.34
CA GLY A 1068 -22.93 2.23 -57.42
C GLY A 1068 -23.22 2.98 -56.11
N ILE A 1069 -22.28 2.92 -55.16
CA ILE A 1069 -22.24 3.74 -53.97
C ILE A 1069 -21.87 5.15 -54.40
N LYS A 1070 -22.83 6.07 -54.34
CA LYS A 1070 -22.56 7.48 -54.54
C LYS A 1070 -21.89 8.07 -53.29
N TRP A 1071 -20.67 8.57 -53.39
CA TRP A 1071 -20.04 9.31 -52.28
C TRP A 1071 -20.33 10.81 -52.40
N VAL A 1072 -20.83 11.42 -51.33
CA VAL A 1072 -21.15 12.86 -51.27
C VAL A 1072 -20.44 13.50 -50.09
N PHE A 1073 -19.50 14.39 -50.37
CA PHE A 1073 -18.79 15.14 -49.34
C PHE A 1073 -19.54 16.43 -48.97
N ASN A 1074 -19.50 16.81 -47.68
CA ASN A 1074 -20.09 18.07 -47.23
C ASN A 1074 -19.29 19.29 -47.74
N PRO A 1075 -19.96 20.42 -48.09
CA PRO A 1075 -19.27 21.65 -48.48
C PRO A 1075 -18.35 22.16 -47.36
N PRO A 1076 -17.15 22.69 -47.66
CA PRO A 1076 -16.29 23.34 -46.66
C PRO A 1076 -17.09 24.44 -45.96
N SER A 1077 -17.18 24.40 -44.62
CA SER A 1077 -17.92 25.36 -43.77
C SER A 1077 -19.43 25.14 -43.58
N ALA A 1078 -20.01 23.99 -43.95
CA ALA A 1078 -21.42 23.66 -43.70
C ALA A 1078 -21.66 22.47 -42.71
N PRO A 1079 -21.13 22.49 -41.47
CA PRO A 1079 -21.23 21.35 -40.53
C PRO A 1079 -22.67 21.04 -40.05
N HIS A 1080 -23.63 21.95 -40.24
CA HIS A 1080 -25.03 21.73 -39.87
C HIS A 1080 -25.70 20.58 -40.64
N MET A 1081 -25.14 20.17 -41.79
CA MET A 1081 -25.60 18.98 -42.54
C MET A 1081 -25.24 17.65 -41.85
N GLY A 1082 -24.32 17.66 -40.87
CA GLY A 1082 -23.84 16.47 -40.16
C GLY A 1082 -24.42 16.20 -38.77
N GLY A 1083 -25.40 16.99 -38.33
CA GLY A 1083 -25.92 16.95 -36.96
C GLY A 1083 -26.46 15.59 -36.46
N ILE A 1084 -26.77 14.64 -37.36
CA ILE A 1084 -27.26 13.29 -36.98
C ILE A 1084 -26.12 12.37 -36.56
N TRP A 1085 -25.04 12.31 -37.32
CA TRP A 1085 -23.89 11.48 -36.93
C TRP A 1085 -23.06 12.17 -35.84
N GLU A 1086 -22.99 13.50 -35.78
CA GLU A 1086 -22.42 14.22 -34.63
C GLU A 1086 -23.19 13.91 -33.32
N ALA A 1087 -24.52 13.83 -33.39
CA ALA A 1087 -25.33 13.42 -32.25
C ALA A 1087 -25.09 11.94 -31.87
N ALA A 1088 -24.90 11.05 -32.86
CA ALA A 1088 -24.53 9.66 -32.61
C ALA A 1088 -23.14 9.54 -31.97
N VAL A 1089 -22.13 10.26 -32.48
CA VAL A 1089 -20.78 10.35 -31.91
C VAL A 1089 -20.85 10.84 -30.45
N LYS A 1090 -21.65 11.87 -30.17
CA LYS A 1090 -21.87 12.36 -28.81
C LYS A 1090 -22.50 11.30 -27.91
N SER A 1091 -23.50 10.56 -28.40
CA SER A 1091 -24.11 9.45 -27.66
C SER A 1091 -23.10 8.33 -27.40
N VAL A 1092 -22.29 7.94 -28.39
CA VAL A 1092 -21.25 6.91 -28.26
C VAL A 1092 -20.21 7.33 -27.22
N LYS A 1093 -19.68 8.56 -27.30
CA LYS A 1093 -18.73 9.11 -26.31
C LYS A 1093 -19.32 9.14 -24.90
N CYS A 1094 -20.61 9.47 -24.76
CA CYS A 1094 -21.28 9.48 -23.47
C CYS A 1094 -21.31 8.08 -22.82
N HIS A 1095 -21.59 7.02 -23.60
CA HIS A 1095 -21.59 5.65 -23.08
C HIS A 1095 -20.16 5.17 -22.78
N LEU A 1096 -19.19 5.47 -23.65
CA LEU A 1096 -17.78 5.10 -23.45
C LEU A 1096 -17.17 5.75 -22.20
N VAL A 1097 -17.39 7.05 -21.99
CA VAL A 1097 -16.89 7.77 -20.80
C VAL A 1097 -17.60 7.29 -19.53
N ALA A 1098 -18.88 6.92 -19.63
CA ALA A 1098 -19.61 6.38 -18.49
C ALA A 1098 -19.08 4.98 -18.07
N GLU A 1099 -18.64 4.17 -19.03
CA GLU A 1099 -18.11 2.82 -18.77
C GLU A 1099 -16.65 2.84 -18.29
N PHE A 1100 -15.76 3.54 -19.02
CA PHE A 1100 -14.30 3.46 -18.82
C PHE A 1100 -13.65 4.69 -18.20
N GLY A 1101 -14.37 5.81 -18.05
CA GLY A 1101 -13.77 7.05 -17.56
C GLY A 1101 -12.62 7.54 -18.44
N THR A 1102 -11.41 7.69 -17.87
CA THR A 1102 -10.18 8.14 -18.55
C THR A 1102 -9.13 7.05 -18.74
N GLU A 1103 -9.45 5.80 -18.42
CA GLU A 1103 -8.51 4.67 -18.49
C GLU A 1103 -8.28 4.21 -19.93
N ALA A 1104 -7.11 3.64 -20.19
CA ALA A 1104 -6.74 3.12 -21.51
C ALA A 1104 -7.16 1.64 -21.64
N THR A 1105 -7.89 1.30 -22.70
CA THR A 1105 -8.52 -0.01 -22.95
C THR A 1105 -7.74 -0.83 -23.97
N THR A 1106 -7.89 -2.16 -23.99
CA THR A 1106 -7.34 -2.97 -25.09
C THR A 1106 -8.22 -2.87 -26.34
N PHE A 1107 -7.69 -3.26 -27.51
CA PHE A 1107 -8.46 -3.24 -28.76
C PHE A 1107 -9.66 -4.21 -28.72
N GLU A 1108 -9.50 -5.37 -28.07
CA GLU A 1108 -10.58 -6.37 -27.91
C GLU A 1108 -11.68 -5.88 -26.96
N ASP A 1109 -11.30 -5.27 -25.84
CA ASP A 1109 -12.25 -4.68 -24.90
C ASP A 1109 -13.05 -3.55 -25.56
N LEU A 1110 -12.36 -2.70 -26.33
CA LEU A 1110 -13.00 -1.62 -27.08
C LEU A 1110 -14.00 -2.17 -28.10
N THR A 1111 -13.62 -3.18 -28.88
CA THR A 1111 -14.48 -3.80 -29.90
C THR A 1111 -15.73 -4.43 -29.26
N THR A 1112 -15.55 -5.14 -28.15
CA THR A 1112 -16.65 -5.79 -27.41
C THR A 1112 -17.66 -4.76 -26.90
N ILE A 1113 -17.19 -3.65 -26.33
CA ILE A 1113 -18.09 -2.62 -25.78
C ILE A 1113 -18.74 -1.78 -26.87
N LEU A 1114 -18.08 -1.56 -28.01
CA LEU A 1114 -18.74 -0.94 -29.16
C LEU A 1114 -19.93 -1.76 -29.65
N CYS A 1115 -19.82 -3.09 -29.64
CA CYS A 1115 -20.96 -3.96 -29.99
C CYS A 1115 -22.12 -3.80 -29.00
N GLN A 1116 -21.84 -3.70 -27.70
CA GLN A 1116 -22.87 -3.48 -26.67
C GLN A 1116 -23.51 -2.08 -26.76
N ILE A 1117 -22.70 -1.04 -26.99
CA ILE A 1117 -23.19 0.32 -27.20
C ILE A 1117 -24.05 0.38 -28.46
N GLU A 1118 -23.64 -0.29 -29.54
CA GLU A 1118 -24.43 -0.41 -30.77
C GLU A 1118 -25.82 -1.01 -30.50
N ALA A 1119 -25.90 -2.09 -29.72
CA ALA A 1119 -27.16 -2.72 -29.32
C ALA A 1119 -28.07 -1.76 -28.51
N CYS A 1120 -27.51 -1.04 -27.54
CA CYS A 1120 -28.23 -0.01 -26.78
C CYS A 1120 -28.74 1.13 -27.67
N LEU A 1121 -27.88 1.65 -28.55
CA LEU A 1121 -28.22 2.75 -29.45
C LEU A 1121 -29.29 2.34 -30.46
N ASN A 1122 -29.31 1.09 -30.90
CA ASN A 1122 -30.31 0.59 -31.85
C ASN A 1122 -31.60 0.12 -31.17
N SER A 1123 -31.62 -0.05 -29.85
CA SER A 1123 -32.84 -0.38 -29.09
C SER A 1123 -33.66 0.86 -28.66
N ARG A 1124 -33.24 2.07 -29.04
CA ARG A 1124 -33.93 3.32 -28.68
C ARG A 1124 -35.25 3.51 -29.45
N PRO A 1125 -36.34 3.98 -28.79
CA PRO A 1125 -37.56 4.37 -29.49
C PRO A 1125 -37.31 5.47 -30.54
N LEU A 1126 -37.89 5.31 -31.72
CA LEU A 1126 -37.88 6.32 -32.79
C LEU A 1126 -38.86 7.47 -32.51
N CYS A 1127 -39.94 7.18 -31.79
CA CYS A 1127 -41.01 8.10 -31.40
C CYS A 1127 -41.22 8.10 -29.86
N PRO A 1128 -41.84 9.14 -29.28
CA PRO A 1128 -42.27 9.12 -27.87
C PRO A 1128 -43.28 8.00 -27.61
N LEU A 1129 -43.13 7.31 -26.48
CA LEU A 1129 -44.07 6.24 -26.07
C LEU A 1129 -45.44 6.82 -25.74
N SER A 1130 -46.50 6.19 -26.25
CA SER A 1130 -47.89 6.46 -25.88
C SER A 1130 -48.16 6.02 -24.44
N SER A 1131 -49.01 6.77 -23.74
CA SER A 1131 -49.51 6.46 -22.39
C SER A 1131 -50.72 5.53 -22.39
N ASN A 1132 -51.17 5.08 -23.56
CA ASN A 1132 -52.27 4.13 -23.70
C ASN A 1132 -51.81 2.70 -23.37
N PRO A 1133 -52.47 1.97 -22.44
CA PRO A 1133 -52.18 0.57 -22.13
C PRO A 1133 -52.33 -0.37 -23.34
N ASP A 1134 -53.06 0.03 -24.39
CA ASP A 1134 -53.26 -0.77 -25.60
C ASP A 1134 -52.03 -0.75 -26.56
N SER A 1135 -51.04 0.14 -26.36
CA SER A 1135 -49.86 0.29 -27.23
C SER A 1135 -48.53 0.10 -26.47
N CYS A 1136 -48.10 -1.15 -26.29
CA CYS A 1136 -46.93 -1.49 -25.46
C CYS A 1136 -45.58 -1.57 -26.20
N GLU A 1137 -45.51 -1.32 -27.51
CA GLU A 1137 -44.27 -1.49 -28.29
C GLU A 1137 -43.79 -0.20 -28.94
N ALA A 1138 -42.60 0.29 -28.58
CA ALA A 1138 -41.92 1.35 -29.33
C ALA A 1138 -41.28 0.79 -30.61
N LEU A 1139 -41.48 1.46 -31.74
CA LEU A 1139 -40.69 1.21 -32.94
C LEU A 1139 -39.23 1.67 -32.71
N THR A 1140 -38.25 0.80 -32.96
CA THR A 1140 -36.80 1.05 -32.72
C THR A 1140 -35.98 0.74 -33.98
N PRO A 1141 -34.76 1.28 -34.14
CA PRO A 1141 -33.86 0.89 -35.22
C PRO A 1141 -33.60 -0.62 -35.31
N GLY A 1142 -33.56 -1.33 -34.18
CA GLY A 1142 -33.36 -2.78 -34.11
C GLY A 1142 -34.41 -3.59 -34.89
N HIS A 1143 -35.66 -3.10 -34.95
CA HIS A 1143 -36.72 -3.74 -35.74
C HIS A 1143 -36.36 -3.82 -37.24
N PHE A 1144 -35.61 -2.85 -37.76
CA PHE A 1144 -35.14 -2.85 -39.15
C PHE A 1144 -33.87 -3.68 -39.38
N LEU A 1145 -33.15 -4.05 -38.32
CA LEU A 1145 -31.87 -4.78 -38.41
C LEU A 1145 -32.06 -6.27 -38.15
N VAL A 1146 -32.83 -6.62 -37.13
CA VAL A 1146 -33.00 -8.02 -36.67
C VAL A 1146 -34.46 -8.39 -36.40
N GLY A 1147 -35.43 -7.53 -36.76
CA GLY A 1147 -36.86 -7.77 -36.57
C GLY A 1147 -37.42 -7.45 -35.17
N GLN A 1148 -36.55 -7.13 -34.21
CA GLN A 1148 -36.91 -6.80 -32.82
C GLN A 1148 -35.85 -5.90 -32.15
N PRO A 1149 -36.12 -5.30 -30.97
CA PRO A 1149 -35.09 -4.59 -30.20
C PRO A 1149 -33.96 -5.53 -29.76
N LEU A 1150 -32.69 -5.07 -29.83
CA LEU A 1150 -31.51 -5.91 -29.56
C LEU A 1150 -31.27 -6.20 -28.07
N ASN A 1151 -31.80 -5.37 -27.18
CA ASN A 1151 -31.68 -5.56 -25.72
C ASN A 1151 -32.79 -6.44 -25.11
N LEU A 1152 -33.57 -7.14 -25.93
CA LEU A 1152 -34.65 -8.01 -25.47
C LEU A 1152 -34.08 -9.31 -24.88
N ILE A 1153 -34.68 -9.79 -23.79
CA ILE A 1153 -34.33 -11.10 -23.19
C ILE A 1153 -34.79 -12.21 -24.16
N PRO A 1154 -34.00 -13.28 -24.37
CA PRO A 1154 -34.34 -14.35 -25.32
C PRO A 1154 -35.73 -14.94 -25.03
N GLU A 1155 -36.55 -15.08 -26.08
CA GLU A 1155 -37.84 -15.76 -25.96
C GLU A 1155 -37.65 -17.27 -25.76
N PRO A 1156 -38.56 -17.94 -25.04
CA PRO A 1156 -38.54 -19.40 -24.89
C PRO A 1156 -38.72 -20.10 -26.25
N ASP A 1157 -38.06 -21.24 -26.38
CA ASP A 1157 -37.98 -22.02 -27.60
C ASP A 1157 -39.33 -22.67 -27.98
N VAL A 1158 -40.00 -22.13 -28.99
CA VAL A 1158 -41.29 -22.61 -29.52
C VAL A 1158 -41.16 -23.68 -30.62
N ARG A 1159 -39.99 -24.29 -30.81
CA ARG A 1159 -39.75 -25.36 -31.82
C ARG A 1159 -40.64 -26.60 -31.67
N HIS A 1160 -41.31 -26.76 -30.54
CA HIS A 1160 -42.26 -27.85 -30.27
C HIS A 1160 -43.66 -27.64 -30.90
N ILE A 1161 -43.92 -26.48 -31.50
CA ILE A 1161 -45.18 -26.21 -32.20
C ILE A 1161 -45.01 -26.57 -33.69
N PRO A 1162 -45.67 -27.63 -34.21
CA PRO A 1162 -45.60 -27.98 -35.63
C PRO A 1162 -46.30 -26.88 -36.45
N ARG A 1163 -45.59 -26.30 -37.43
CA ARG A 1163 -46.11 -25.25 -38.32
C ARG A 1163 -45.98 -25.64 -39.79
N ASN A 1164 -46.96 -25.21 -40.59
CA ASN A 1164 -47.03 -25.46 -42.04
C ASN A 1164 -45.96 -24.64 -42.80
N ARG A 1165 -45.31 -25.25 -43.80
CA ARG A 1165 -44.09 -24.71 -44.47
C ARG A 1165 -44.32 -23.51 -45.41
N LEU A 1166 -45.56 -23.25 -45.83
CA LEU A 1166 -45.87 -22.17 -46.79
C LEU A 1166 -46.11 -20.78 -46.14
N ASP A 1167 -46.41 -20.72 -44.84
CA ASP A 1167 -46.76 -19.47 -44.15
C ASP A 1167 -45.53 -18.65 -43.70
N GLN A 1168 -44.35 -19.26 -43.55
CA GLN A 1168 -43.20 -18.62 -42.88
C GLN A 1168 -42.63 -17.42 -43.65
N TRP A 1169 -42.60 -17.49 -44.98
CA TRP A 1169 -42.14 -16.39 -45.83
C TRP A 1169 -43.20 -15.28 -45.94
N GLN A 1170 -44.49 -15.64 -45.97
CA GLN A 1170 -45.60 -14.70 -46.00
C GLN A 1170 -45.73 -13.93 -44.68
N ASP A 1171 -45.54 -14.59 -43.53
CA ASP A 1171 -45.48 -13.99 -42.21
C ASP A 1171 -44.29 -13.02 -42.07
N MET A 1172 -43.11 -13.38 -42.58
CA MET A 1172 -41.93 -12.49 -42.57
C MET A 1172 -42.15 -11.24 -43.45
N GLN A 1173 -42.76 -11.40 -44.63
CA GLN A 1173 -43.14 -10.28 -45.49
C GLN A 1173 -44.19 -9.38 -44.81
N HIS A 1174 -45.21 -9.97 -44.19
CA HIS A 1174 -46.25 -9.22 -43.48
C HIS A 1174 -45.68 -8.42 -42.30
N ARG A 1175 -44.79 -9.02 -41.50
CA ARG A 1175 -44.07 -8.32 -40.40
C ARG A 1175 -43.21 -7.16 -40.92
N SER A 1176 -42.50 -7.35 -42.03
CA SER A 1176 -41.70 -6.28 -42.67
C SER A 1176 -42.58 -5.11 -43.13
N VAL A 1177 -43.71 -5.40 -43.77
CA VAL A 1177 -44.70 -4.39 -44.19
C VAL A 1177 -45.29 -3.64 -43.00
N GLN A 1178 -45.63 -4.35 -41.91
CA GLN A 1178 -46.13 -3.73 -40.68
C GLN A 1178 -45.10 -2.77 -40.03
N ILE A 1179 -43.82 -3.16 -39.99
CA ILE A 1179 -42.74 -2.30 -39.47
C ILE A 1179 -42.63 -1.00 -40.28
N TRP A 1180 -42.72 -1.08 -41.61
CA TRP A 1180 -42.68 0.09 -42.49
C TRP A 1180 -43.96 0.95 -42.45
N SER A 1181 -45.13 0.35 -42.24
CA SER A 1181 -46.37 1.10 -41.99
C SER A 1181 -46.25 1.91 -40.70
N ARG A 1182 -45.83 1.28 -39.60
CA ARG A 1182 -45.61 1.97 -38.31
C ARG A 1182 -44.56 3.08 -38.41
N TRP A 1183 -43.50 2.89 -39.20
CA TRP A 1183 -42.53 3.95 -39.47
C TRP A 1183 -43.16 5.16 -40.15
N LYS A 1184 -44.03 4.94 -41.14
CA LYS A 1184 -44.75 5.99 -41.85
C LYS A 1184 -45.77 6.69 -40.93
N ASP A 1185 -46.56 5.92 -40.20
CA ASP A 1185 -47.69 6.45 -39.45
C ASP A 1185 -47.28 7.06 -38.10
N GLU A 1186 -46.26 6.51 -37.44
CA GLU A 1186 -45.78 7.00 -36.13
C GLU A 1186 -44.55 7.91 -36.28
N TYR A 1187 -43.49 7.44 -36.93
CA TYR A 1187 -42.21 8.17 -36.96
C TYR A 1187 -42.23 9.34 -37.94
N LEU A 1188 -42.68 9.15 -39.19
CA LEU A 1188 -42.71 10.22 -40.18
C LEU A 1188 -43.68 11.35 -39.75
N ALA A 1189 -44.83 11.01 -39.16
CA ALA A 1189 -45.74 11.98 -38.54
C ALA A 1189 -45.09 12.75 -37.37
N SER A 1190 -44.27 12.09 -36.54
CA SER A 1190 -43.56 12.74 -35.43
C SER A 1190 -42.51 13.79 -35.87
N LEU A 1191 -42.10 13.79 -37.14
CA LEU A 1191 -41.14 14.76 -37.70
C LEU A 1191 -41.79 16.08 -38.16
N GLN A 1192 -43.12 16.14 -38.20
CA GLN A 1192 -43.89 17.32 -38.63
C GLN A 1192 -43.78 18.52 -37.65
N PRO A 1193 -43.86 18.34 -36.31
CA PRO A 1193 -43.67 19.45 -35.35
C PRO A 1193 -42.18 19.73 -35.03
N ARG A 1194 -41.80 21.02 -34.92
CA ARG A 1194 -40.45 21.43 -34.47
C ARG A 1194 -40.25 21.13 -32.98
N THR A 1195 -39.31 20.25 -32.63
CA THR A 1195 -39.18 19.69 -31.27
C THR A 1195 -38.26 20.48 -30.32
N LYS A 1196 -37.34 21.33 -30.80
CA LYS A 1196 -36.42 22.15 -29.97
C LYS A 1196 -36.12 23.52 -30.63
N TRP A 1197 -35.67 24.49 -29.83
CA TRP A 1197 -35.33 25.88 -30.21
C TRP A 1197 -36.49 26.58 -30.92
N ARG A 1198 -37.53 26.91 -30.16
CA ARG A 1198 -38.81 27.45 -30.67
C ARG A 1198 -38.93 28.98 -30.58
N SER A 1199 -37.98 29.65 -29.93
CA SER A 1199 -38.01 31.08 -29.59
C SER A 1199 -36.75 31.78 -30.10
N VAL A 1200 -36.91 33.02 -30.59
CA VAL A 1200 -35.81 33.90 -31.01
C VAL A 1200 -35.19 34.53 -29.76
N HIS A 1201 -33.88 34.31 -29.53
CA HIS A 1201 -33.11 34.98 -28.48
C HIS A 1201 -32.39 36.24 -29.01
N PRO A 1202 -32.08 37.26 -28.17
CA PRO A 1202 -31.43 38.50 -28.60
C PRO A 1202 -30.08 38.24 -29.26
N ASN A 1203 -29.79 38.97 -30.35
CA ASN A 1203 -28.52 38.85 -31.06
C ASN A 1203 -27.34 39.33 -30.20
N ILE A 1204 -26.22 38.61 -30.25
CA ILE A 1204 -24.93 39.07 -29.70
C ILE A 1204 -24.52 40.34 -30.46
N SER A 1205 -24.10 41.38 -29.74
CA SER A 1205 -23.75 42.69 -30.31
C SER A 1205 -22.23 42.87 -30.50
N VAL A 1206 -21.86 43.70 -31.48
CA VAL A 1206 -20.46 44.10 -31.70
C VAL A 1206 -19.93 44.82 -30.45
N GLY A 1207 -18.76 44.39 -29.95
CA GLY A 1207 -18.12 44.89 -28.75
C GLY A 1207 -18.25 44.01 -27.50
N GLN A 1208 -19.16 43.02 -27.48
CA GLN A 1208 -19.37 42.14 -26.31
C GLN A 1208 -18.18 41.21 -26.04
N LEU A 1209 -17.85 41.04 -24.75
CA LEU A 1209 -16.83 40.11 -24.28
C LEU A 1209 -17.44 38.71 -24.09
N VAL A 1210 -16.85 37.70 -24.71
CA VAL A 1210 -17.36 36.32 -24.69
C VAL A 1210 -16.23 35.34 -24.35
N LEU A 1211 -16.58 34.26 -23.64
CA LEU A 1211 -15.69 33.11 -23.47
C LEU A 1211 -15.92 32.12 -24.62
N VAL A 1212 -14.84 31.71 -25.27
CA VAL A 1212 -14.83 30.71 -26.34
C VAL A 1212 -14.62 29.34 -25.72
N LYS A 1213 -15.65 28.49 -25.80
CA LYS A 1213 -15.61 27.13 -25.25
C LYS A 1213 -14.56 26.30 -25.98
N ASN A 1214 -13.56 25.80 -25.24
CA ASN A 1214 -12.57 24.84 -25.72
C ASN A 1214 -12.88 23.46 -25.14
N ASP A 1215 -13.19 22.49 -26.00
CA ASP A 1215 -13.58 21.14 -25.59
C ASP A 1215 -12.41 20.32 -24.98
N ASN A 1216 -11.17 20.78 -25.14
CA ASN A 1216 -9.96 20.15 -24.61
C ASN A 1216 -9.40 20.83 -23.34
N ALA A 1217 -10.05 21.89 -22.83
CA ALA A 1217 -9.60 22.63 -21.66
C ALA A 1217 -10.71 22.75 -20.60
N PRO A 1218 -10.37 22.70 -19.30
CA PRO A 1218 -11.33 22.93 -18.23
C PRO A 1218 -11.95 24.34 -18.32
N PRO A 1219 -13.18 24.57 -17.80
CA PRO A 1219 -13.91 25.83 -17.95
C PRO A 1219 -13.17 27.09 -17.45
N THR A 1220 -12.22 26.94 -16.54
CA THR A 1220 -11.35 28.01 -16.01
C THR A 1220 -10.26 28.47 -16.98
N GLN A 1221 -10.04 27.73 -18.08
CA GLN A 1221 -9.04 28.01 -19.11
C GLN A 1221 -9.69 28.35 -20.46
N TRP A 1222 -11.01 28.57 -20.50
CA TRP A 1222 -11.69 29.00 -21.72
C TRP A 1222 -11.25 30.42 -22.11
N GLU A 1223 -11.04 30.60 -23.42
CA GLU A 1223 -10.36 31.79 -23.92
C GLU A 1223 -11.31 32.99 -23.97
N LEU A 1224 -10.83 34.17 -23.54
CA LEU A 1224 -11.57 35.43 -23.61
C LEU A 1224 -11.39 36.09 -24.98
N ALA A 1225 -12.47 36.50 -25.63
CA ALA A 1225 -12.44 37.20 -26.91
C ALA A 1225 -13.51 38.28 -27.00
N ARG A 1226 -13.29 39.31 -27.83
CA ARG A 1226 -14.27 40.39 -28.07
C ARG A 1226 -14.92 40.22 -29.44
N VAL A 1227 -16.23 40.38 -29.51
CA VAL A 1227 -16.99 40.33 -30.77
C VAL A 1227 -16.65 41.57 -31.59
N GLN A 1228 -16.02 41.36 -32.75
CA GLN A 1228 -15.61 42.44 -33.66
C GLN A 1228 -16.67 42.70 -34.73
N GLU A 1229 -17.27 41.65 -35.28
CA GLU A 1229 -18.32 41.74 -36.30
C GLU A 1229 -19.34 40.63 -36.11
N VAL A 1230 -20.60 40.90 -36.48
CA VAL A 1230 -21.71 39.96 -36.39
C VAL A 1230 -22.19 39.60 -37.79
N HIS A 1231 -22.46 38.32 -38.05
CA HIS A 1231 -22.90 37.82 -39.36
C HIS A 1231 -24.36 37.32 -39.26
N PRO A 1232 -25.35 38.20 -39.52
CA PRO A 1232 -26.75 37.83 -39.56
C PRO A 1232 -27.08 37.01 -40.81
N ASP A 1233 -28.05 36.10 -40.69
CA ASP A 1233 -28.59 35.35 -41.83
C ASP A 1233 -29.62 36.16 -42.64
N ALA A 1234 -30.19 35.57 -43.70
CA ALA A 1234 -31.23 36.19 -44.53
C ALA A 1234 -32.52 36.57 -43.77
N SER A 1235 -32.68 36.16 -42.51
CA SER A 1235 -33.78 36.54 -41.61
C SER A 1235 -33.36 37.51 -40.48
N GLY A 1236 -32.16 38.09 -40.56
CA GLY A 1236 -31.65 39.09 -39.61
C GLY A 1236 -31.10 38.53 -38.29
N ILE A 1237 -30.92 37.21 -38.18
CA ILE A 1237 -30.52 36.53 -36.93
C ILE A 1237 -29.02 36.18 -36.97
N VAL A 1238 -28.27 36.64 -35.96
CA VAL A 1238 -26.83 36.40 -35.84
C VAL A 1238 -26.56 34.98 -35.37
N ARG A 1239 -25.99 34.14 -36.24
CA ARG A 1239 -25.61 32.74 -35.91
C ARG A 1239 -24.11 32.49 -35.89
N THR A 1240 -23.35 33.41 -36.48
CA THR A 1240 -21.89 33.40 -36.54
C THR A 1240 -21.38 34.79 -36.17
N VAL A 1241 -20.30 34.86 -35.41
CA VAL A 1241 -19.62 36.12 -35.08
C VAL A 1241 -18.13 36.01 -35.37
N THR A 1242 -17.53 37.14 -35.69
CA THR A 1242 -16.08 37.28 -35.83
C THR A 1242 -15.51 37.82 -34.54
N LEU A 1243 -14.55 37.11 -33.97
CA LEU A 1243 -13.96 37.40 -32.68
C LEU A 1243 -12.52 37.90 -32.85
N ARG A 1244 -12.16 38.89 -32.03
CA ARG A 1244 -10.80 39.43 -31.94
C ARG A 1244 -10.16 39.01 -30.63
N ARG A 1245 -8.93 38.48 -30.72
CA ARG A 1245 -8.02 38.20 -29.62
C ARG A 1245 -6.66 38.82 -29.94
N GLY A 1246 -6.33 39.95 -29.31
CA GLY A 1246 -5.10 40.69 -29.62
C GLY A 1246 -5.03 41.05 -31.11
N THR A 1247 -4.06 40.47 -31.83
CA THR A 1247 -3.84 40.65 -33.28
C THR A 1247 -4.53 39.61 -34.17
N THR A 1248 -5.12 38.54 -33.61
CA THR A 1248 -5.76 37.47 -34.40
C THR A 1248 -7.29 37.62 -34.46
N VAL A 1249 -7.85 37.40 -35.65
CA VAL A 1249 -9.28 37.53 -35.97
C VAL A 1249 -9.78 36.21 -36.57
N TYR A 1250 -10.85 35.63 -36.01
CA TYR A 1250 -11.40 34.35 -36.49
C TYR A 1250 -12.91 34.21 -36.22
N GLN A 1251 -13.60 33.38 -37.01
CA GLN A 1251 -15.06 33.18 -36.92
C GLN A 1251 -15.46 31.98 -36.05
N ARG A 1252 -16.54 32.14 -35.28
CA ARG A 1252 -17.12 31.07 -34.45
C ARG A 1252 -18.66 31.12 -34.41
N PRO A 1253 -19.34 29.96 -34.34
CA PRO A 1253 -20.78 29.90 -34.18
C PRO A 1253 -21.19 30.18 -32.72
N ILE A 1254 -22.33 30.84 -32.52
CA ILE A 1254 -22.77 31.33 -31.21
C ILE A 1254 -22.95 30.25 -30.12
N HIS A 1255 -23.21 29.00 -30.50
CA HIS A 1255 -23.38 27.88 -29.56
C HIS A 1255 -22.07 27.40 -28.92
N LYS A 1256 -20.91 27.88 -29.41
CA LYS A 1256 -19.59 27.69 -28.81
C LYS A 1256 -19.15 28.89 -27.95
N LEU A 1257 -20.02 29.88 -27.76
CA LEU A 1257 -19.71 31.11 -27.02
C LEU A 1257 -20.55 31.18 -25.75
N CYS A 1258 -19.91 31.58 -24.66
CA CYS A 1258 -20.57 31.94 -23.41
C CYS A 1258 -20.48 33.46 -23.26
N VAL A 1259 -21.63 34.12 -23.31
CA VAL A 1259 -21.71 35.58 -23.09
C VAL A 1259 -21.48 35.85 -21.62
N LEU A 1260 -20.46 36.65 -21.30
CA LEU A 1260 -20.17 37.06 -19.93
C LEU A 1260 -21.07 38.26 -19.56
N PRO A 1261 -21.71 38.26 -18.38
CA PRO A 1261 -22.36 39.47 -17.87
C PRO A 1261 -21.27 40.45 -17.43
N VAL A 1262 -21.14 41.57 -18.12
CA VAL A 1262 -20.25 42.66 -17.73
C VAL A 1262 -21.07 43.95 -17.75
N ASN A 1263 -21.17 44.59 -16.58
CA ASN A 1263 -20.93 46.03 -16.50
C ASN A 1263 -19.44 46.22 -16.29
#